data_AF-A0A7L1WGH9-F1
#
_entry.id   AF-A0A7L1WGH9-F1
#
_cell.length_a   1.000
_cell.length_b   1.000
_cell.length_c   1.000
_cell.angle_alpha   90.00
_cell.angle_beta   90.00
_cell.angle_gamma   90.00
#
_symmetry.space_group_name_H-M   'P 1'
#
loop_
_entity.id
_entity.type
_entity.pdbx_description
1 polymer ?
#
loop_
_entity_poly.entity_id
_entity_poly.type
_entity_poly.pdbx_seq_one_letter_code
_entity_poly.pdbx_strand_id
1 'polypeptide(L)'
;CPQIQRALRSLSIPLERLHIMKGHMMEDMCKGLCLQTRAQAKVQMLPTYICSTPNGTEKGNFLVVELCQNQVRTLLVTLYGDGNMSPQMMYKIFDMPEGIMHGEGEALFDFIAQCVTQFLAETVSSDTRSSEEPLPLGFVFPFSCRQTQLDKAELLSWSKGFSCSGVVGKDVVQLLQSAINKQEMGASETNSHWLSPWSRKSSQSAAQCCHVEVVALMNDTVGTMMTCSMEGRPCEVAMVADKGSNCCFMAEAYLVETIDESCGRMCVNTEWGCFGDDGSLNDIFTPYDESVDEESSDPGEKRFEKLVGSLYLGEIIRHALIALTAEKALFTGTNAAVLKEKGVFTMQHVLDIINSEDGITDVKRILELLGLQPSERDCGRVQQICRAVVGRAASLHATGLAAILSYMCQTRDMESLMVNVGVDGELYTGYPRFEEILLSVSRLLSPECMPTLLPSRDGSGRGAAMVTAVALRLAAQRREVDEVLAPLRLTHADLEKVQALMREEMERGLCKETSASASVRMLPTYVTHTPDGTERGRFLALDLGGTNFRVLVVHVTEDGIRMASEIYVIPAAIMQGTGMGLFDHIIDCIIDFQIKQNLMAQALPLGFTFSFPCQQVGLDKALLLTWTKGFSASGCVGQDVVQLLREAAQRKQHLGMQVIALVNDTVGTMMACGYDDPKCEIGLIVGTGTNACYMEEMRNVGTVEGDEGRMCINMEWGAFGDNGCLDHLFTYFDKVVDETTINPGKQRFEKLISGMYLGEIVRQILMVMTERQLLFQGKPCPKLQTKDIFQTKFLSTIELNGLALRQIRAILNELELDASFEDSVLMREVCQTVSQRAAQLCAAGLAAVVEKMRESRGLDQLSVTVGVDGTLYKLHPCFSQNLQKTLKELAPNCDVSFLLSEDGSGKGAALVAAVASR
;
A
#
# COMPACT_ATOMS: atom_id res chain seq x y z
N CYS A 1 -10.04 -55.89 -27.99
CA CYS A 1 -9.24 -56.62 -26.99
C CYS A 1 -9.65 -56.09 -25.62
N PRO A 2 -10.28 -56.92 -24.76
CA PRO A 2 -10.80 -56.48 -23.47
C PRO A 2 -9.74 -55.83 -22.56
N GLN A 3 -8.51 -56.33 -22.60
CA GLN A 3 -7.37 -55.80 -21.85
C GLN A 3 -7.04 -54.36 -22.25
N ILE A 4 -6.95 -54.09 -23.57
CA ILE A 4 -6.75 -52.74 -24.10
C ILE A 4 -7.90 -51.80 -23.72
N GLN A 5 -9.15 -52.24 -23.82
CA GLN A 5 -10.30 -51.42 -23.40
C GLN A 5 -10.29 -51.12 -21.91
N ARG A 6 -9.82 -52.04 -21.06
CA ARG A 6 -9.64 -51.80 -19.63
C ARG A 6 -8.58 -50.74 -19.37
N ALA A 7 -7.41 -50.85 -20.01
CA ALA A 7 -6.33 -49.88 -19.88
C ALA A 7 -6.76 -48.48 -20.39
N LEU A 8 -7.46 -48.41 -21.53
CA LEU A 8 -7.98 -47.14 -22.05
C LEU A 8 -9.02 -46.50 -21.11
N ARG A 9 -9.87 -47.31 -20.47
CA ARG A 9 -10.85 -46.81 -19.48
C ARG A 9 -10.18 -46.28 -18.22
N SER A 10 -9.14 -46.95 -17.69
CA SER A 10 -8.40 -46.45 -16.53
C SER A 10 -7.62 -45.17 -16.84
N LEU A 11 -7.16 -45.02 -18.09
CA LEU A 11 -6.48 -43.82 -18.57
C LEU A 11 -7.44 -42.71 -19.03
N SER A 12 -8.76 -42.89 -18.89
CA SER A 12 -9.75 -41.86 -19.22
C SER A 12 -10.48 -41.40 -17.96
N ILE A 13 -10.53 -40.09 -17.72
CA ILE A 13 -11.17 -39.53 -16.52
C ILE A 13 -12.56 -38.99 -16.90
N PRO A 14 -13.65 -39.46 -16.27
CA PRO A 14 -14.99 -38.90 -16.49
C PRO A 14 -15.09 -37.44 -16.06
N LEU A 15 -15.95 -36.66 -16.72
CA LEU A 15 -16.14 -35.24 -16.44
C LEU A 15 -16.59 -34.98 -14.99
N GLU A 16 -17.39 -35.88 -14.40
CA GLU A 16 -17.84 -35.78 -13.01
C GLU A 16 -16.65 -35.84 -12.03
N ARG A 17 -15.64 -36.66 -12.32
CA ARG A 17 -14.41 -36.74 -11.49
C ARG A 17 -13.56 -35.48 -11.64
N LEU A 18 -13.47 -34.93 -12.85
CA LEU A 18 -12.79 -33.65 -13.08
C LEU A 18 -13.47 -32.49 -12.31
N HIS A 19 -14.80 -32.49 -12.21
CA HIS A 19 -15.52 -31.52 -11.38
C HIS A 19 -15.17 -31.62 -9.88
N ILE A 20 -15.09 -32.85 -9.34
CA ILE A 20 -14.69 -33.07 -7.94
C ILE A 20 -13.26 -32.59 -7.72
N MET A 21 -12.34 -32.96 -8.62
CA MET A 21 -10.95 -32.55 -8.57
C MET A 21 -10.80 -31.02 -8.63
N LYS A 22 -11.54 -30.34 -9.51
CA LYS A 22 -11.60 -28.87 -9.56
C LYS A 22 -11.98 -28.30 -8.19
N GLY A 23 -13.01 -28.84 -7.54
CA GLY A 23 -13.46 -28.41 -6.21
C GLY A 23 -12.37 -28.55 -5.16
N HIS A 24 -11.69 -29.70 -5.11
CA HIS A 24 -10.57 -29.93 -4.19
C HIS A 24 -9.39 -28.98 -4.45
N MET A 25 -9.03 -28.72 -5.72
CA MET A 25 -7.99 -27.76 -6.05
C MET A 25 -8.34 -26.34 -5.58
N MET A 26 -9.59 -25.90 -5.78
CA MET A 26 -10.04 -24.59 -5.29
C MET A 26 -9.95 -24.48 -3.77
N GLU A 27 -10.35 -25.53 -3.04
CA GLU A 27 -10.24 -25.56 -1.58
C GLU A 27 -8.78 -25.47 -1.11
N ASP A 28 -7.87 -26.18 -1.78
CA ASP A 28 -6.46 -26.18 -1.44
C ASP A 28 -5.78 -24.84 -1.79
N MET A 29 -6.19 -24.18 -2.88
CA MET A 29 -5.78 -22.81 -3.20
C MET A 29 -6.20 -21.81 -2.11
N CYS A 30 -7.43 -21.90 -1.59
CA CYS A 30 -7.90 -21.07 -0.49
C CYS A 30 -7.02 -21.27 0.77
N LYS A 31 -6.65 -22.52 1.07
CA LYS A 31 -5.76 -22.84 2.19
C LYS A 31 -4.36 -22.26 1.98
N GLY A 32 -3.83 -22.36 0.76
CA GLY A 32 -2.48 -21.88 0.42
C GLY A 32 -2.30 -20.38 0.56
N LEU A 33 -3.36 -19.60 0.32
CA LEU A 33 -3.33 -18.13 0.43
C LEU A 33 -3.51 -17.60 1.86
N CYS A 34 -4.18 -18.35 2.73
CA CYS A 34 -4.44 -17.96 4.12
C CYS A 34 -3.27 -18.34 5.02
N LEU A 35 -2.68 -17.37 5.73
CA LEU A 35 -1.54 -17.54 6.63
C LEU A 35 -1.81 -18.60 7.70
N GLN A 36 -3.06 -18.68 8.19
CA GLN A 36 -3.46 -19.61 9.25
C GLN A 36 -3.52 -21.07 8.78
N THR A 37 -3.88 -21.31 7.51
CA THR A 37 -4.10 -22.65 6.97
C THR A 37 -3.05 -23.09 5.95
N ARG A 38 -2.13 -22.19 5.55
CA ARG A 38 -1.07 -22.43 4.57
C ARG A 38 -0.21 -23.65 4.84
N ALA A 39 0.11 -23.92 6.11
CA ALA A 39 0.92 -25.09 6.48
C ALA A 39 0.23 -26.44 6.18
N GLN A 40 -1.09 -26.43 5.94
CA GLN A 40 -1.89 -27.61 5.62
C GLN A 40 -2.12 -27.76 4.11
N ALA A 41 -1.86 -26.71 3.32
CA ALA A 41 -2.09 -26.70 1.88
C ALA A 41 -0.99 -27.45 1.13
N LYS A 42 -1.36 -28.17 0.06
CA LYS A 42 -0.39 -28.78 -0.87
C LYS A 42 -0.06 -27.85 -2.03
N VAL A 43 -1.05 -27.13 -2.54
CA VAL A 43 -0.87 -26.00 -3.44
C VAL A 43 -0.38 -24.80 -2.61
N GLN A 44 0.91 -24.50 -2.70
CA GLN A 44 1.61 -23.59 -1.75
C GLN A 44 1.31 -22.10 -1.96
N MET A 45 0.78 -21.73 -3.13
CA MET A 45 0.37 -20.37 -3.48
C MET A 45 1.46 -19.34 -3.14
N LEU A 46 2.65 -19.53 -3.71
CA LEU A 46 3.84 -18.74 -3.44
C LEU A 46 3.71 -17.31 -4.01
N PRO A 47 3.77 -16.26 -3.18
CA PRO A 47 3.80 -14.88 -3.64
C PRO A 47 5.08 -14.60 -4.45
N THR A 48 4.94 -13.90 -5.57
CA THR A 48 6.09 -13.58 -6.45
C THR A 48 6.57 -12.13 -6.33
N TYR A 49 5.86 -11.28 -5.57
CA TYR A 49 6.12 -9.83 -5.44
C TYR A 49 6.01 -9.04 -6.75
N ILE A 50 5.36 -9.63 -7.77
CA ILE A 50 5.09 -8.98 -9.05
C ILE A 50 3.65 -8.46 -9.02
N CYS A 51 3.52 -7.14 -8.86
CA CYS A 51 2.24 -6.49 -8.55
C CYS A 51 1.52 -5.88 -9.76
N SER A 52 2.16 -5.82 -10.93
CA SER A 52 1.55 -5.23 -12.11
C SER A 52 1.98 -5.91 -13.41
N THR A 53 1.07 -5.89 -14.39
CA THR A 53 1.37 -6.25 -15.78
C THR A 53 2.01 -5.07 -16.52
N PRO A 54 2.61 -5.30 -17.71
CA PRO A 54 3.23 -4.24 -18.51
C PRO A 54 2.21 -3.19 -18.92
N ASN A 55 2.64 -1.93 -19.04
CA ASN A 55 1.77 -0.83 -19.51
C ASN A 55 2.30 -0.13 -20.78
N GLY A 56 3.44 -0.59 -21.32
CA GLY A 56 4.05 -0.08 -22.55
C GLY A 56 5.03 1.06 -22.33
N THR A 57 5.16 1.57 -21.10
CA THR A 57 6.13 2.63 -20.75
C THR A 57 7.52 2.10 -20.42
N GLU A 58 7.65 0.78 -20.27
CA GLU A 58 8.88 0.11 -19.92
C GLU A 58 9.94 0.30 -21.01
N LYS A 59 11.10 0.85 -20.63
CA LYS A 59 12.24 1.16 -21.52
C LYS A 59 13.57 0.84 -20.87
N GLY A 60 14.56 0.48 -21.67
CA GLY A 60 15.92 0.19 -21.21
C GLY A 60 16.49 -1.09 -21.79
N ASN A 61 17.71 -1.43 -21.36
CA ASN A 61 18.38 -2.69 -21.68
C ASN A 61 18.37 -3.60 -20.46
N PHE A 62 17.90 -4.82 -20.63
CA PHE A 62 17.73 -5.79 -19.56
C PHE A 62 18.41 -7.09 -19.93
N LEU A 63 19.30 -7.54 -19.06
CA LEU A 63 19.90 -8.85 -19.17
C LEU A 63 18.93 -9.87 -18.58
N VAL A 64 18.85 -11.05 -19.19
CA VAL A 64 18.03 -12.15 -18.69
C VAL A 64 18.84 -13.42 -18.71
N VAL A 65 18.72 -14.20 -17.64
CA VAL A 65 19.27 -15.55 -17.55
C VAL A 65 18.13 -16.50 -17.27
N GLU A 66 18.01 -17.53 -18.11
CA GLU A 66 17.04 -18.59 -17.96
C GLU A 66 17.76 -19.91 -17.75
N LEU A 67 17.42 -20.60 -16.67
CA LEU A 67 17.85 -21.98 -16.46
C LEU A 67 16.86 -22.92 -17.15
N CYS A 68 17.23 -23.40 -18.35
CA CYS A 68 16.40 -24.21 -19.23
C CYS A 68 16.86 -25.67 -19.21
N GLN A 69 16.40 -26.47 -18.25
CA GLN A 69 16.76 -27.90 -18.17
C GLN A 69 18.30 -28.10 -18.07
N ASN A 70 18.93 -28.75 -19.05
CA ASN A 70 20.39 -28.93 -19.15
C ASN A 70 21.06 -27.80 -19.95
N GLN A 71 20.40 -26.66 -20.12
CA GLN A 71 20.93 -25.50 -20.83
C GLN A 71 20.74 -24.23 -20.00
N VAL A 72 21.60 -23.25 -20.25
CA VAL A 72 21.43 -21.88 -19.75
C VAL A 72 21.24 -20.99 -20.96
N ARG A 73 20.13 -20.24 -21.01
CA ARG A 73 19.88 -19.24 -22.05
C ARG A 73 20.13 -17.86 -21.47
N THR A 74 20.97 -17.08 -22.13
CA THR A 74 21.23 -15.69 -21.75
C THR A 74 20.72 -14.78 -22.85
N LEU A 75 19.99 -13.72 -22.48
CA LEU A 75 19.38 -12.78 -23.42
C LEU A 75 19.71 -11.34 -23.03
N LEU A 76 19.91 -10.47 -24.03
CA LEU A 76 19.85 -9.02 -23.87
C LEU A 76 18.60 -8.53 -24.58
N VAL A 77 17.70 -7.90 -23.83
CA VAL A 77 16.43 -7.38 -24.32
C VAL A 77 16.42 -5.86 -24.20
N THR A 78 16.17 -5.18 -25.31
CA THR A 78 16.00 -3.72 -25.36
C THR A 78 14.53 -3.38 -25.53
N LEU A 79 13.98 -2.66 -24.55
CA LEU A 79 12.62 -2.10 -24.56
C LEU A 79 12.68 -0.61 -24.90
N TYR A 80 11.77 -0.14 -25.76
CA TYR A 80 11.77 1.24 -26.27
C TYR A 80 10.82 2.19 -25.53
N GLY A 81 9.83 1.68 -24.80
CA GLY A 81 8.88 2.47 -24.01
C GLY A 81 7.83 3.24 -24.80
N ASP A 82 7.63 2.93 -26.08
CA ASP A 82 6.60 3.57 -26.93
C ASP A 82 5.37 2.68 -27.18
N GLY A 83 5.34 1.47 -26.60
CA GLY A 83 4.29 0.46 -26.75
C GLY A 83 4.04 -0.06 -28.17
N ASN A 84 4.70 0.50 -29.19
CA ASN A 84 4.45 0.24 -30.60
C ASN A 84 5.63 -0.46 -31.29
N MET A 85 6.83 -0.37 -30.73
CA MET A 85 8.00 -1.08 -31.23
C MET A 85 8.19 -2.41 -30.50
N SER A 86 8.27 -3.50 -31.27
CA SER A 86 8.66 -4.80 -30.73
C SER A 86 10.07 -4.73 -30.11
N PRO A 87 10.29 -5.38 -28.95
CA PRO A 87 11.61 -5.41 -28.32
C PRO A 87 12.69 -5.95 -29.26
N GLN A 88 13.89 -5.38 -29.19
CA GLN A 88 15.08 -6.02 -29.76
C GLN A 88 15.60 -7.06 -28.77
N MET A 89 15.98 -8.23 -29.29
CA MET A 89 16.43 -9.35 -28.47
C MET A 89 17.62 -10.04 -29.14
N MET A 90 18.69 -10.21 -28.38
CA MET A 90 19.81 -11.09 -28.71
C MET A 90 19.88 -12.18 -27.64
N TYR A 91 20.17 -13.42 -28.03
CA TYR A 91 20.32 -14.50 -27.06
C TYR A 91 21.37 -15.51 -27.47
N LYS A 92 21.86 -16.26 -26.49
CA LYS A 92 22.74 -17.42 -26.67
C LYS A 92 22.33 -18.53 -25.72
N ILE A 93 22.41 -19.77 -26.19
CA ILE A 93 22.14 -20.97 -25.41
C ILE A 93 23.47 -21.67 -25.15
N PHE A 94 23.67 -22.09 -23.90
CA PHE A 94 24.85 -22.78 -23.43
C PHE A 94 24.45 -24.15 -22.90
N ASP A 95 25.03 -25.22 -23.45
CA ASP A 95 24.84 -26.56 -22.94
C ASP A 95 25.58 -26.76 -21.62
N MET A 96 24.88 -27.27 -20.61
CA MET A 96 25.44 -27.55 -19.30
C MET A 96 26.31 -28.81 -19.34
N PRO A 97 27.56 -28.76 -18.85
CA PRO A 97 28.41 -29.93 -18.70
C PRO A 97 27.76 -31.06 -17.88
N GLU A 98 28.08 -32.31 -18.24
CA GLU A 98 27.65 -33.49 -17.48
C GLU A 98 28.09 -33.39 -16.01
N GLY A 99 27.17 -33.71 -15.09
CA GLY A 99 27.43 -33.75 -13.65
C GLY A 99 27.12 -32.46 -12.89
N ILE A 100 26.95 -31.31 -13.54
CA ILE A 100 26.60 -30.06 -12.84
C ILE A 100 25.21 -30.15 -12.18
N MET A 101 24.23 -30.76 -12.86
CA MET A 101 22.86 -30.91 -12.35
C MET A 101 22.76 -31.71 -11.04
N HIS A 102 23.79 -32.51 -10.71
CA HIS A 102 23.85 -33.36 -9.52
C HIS A 102 25.08 -33.06 -8.64
N GLY A 103 25.78 -31.95 -8.91
CA GLY A 103 27.02 -31.57 -8.25
C GLY A 103 26.83 -30.56 -7.12
N GLU A 104 27.87 -29.79 -6.85
CA GLU A 104 27.80 -28.69 -5.88
C GLU A 104 27.05 -27.49 -6.47
N GLY A 105 26.24 -26.84 -5.63
CA GLY A 105 25.53 -25.61 -6.00
C GLY A 105 26.44 -24.50 -6.51
N GLU A 106 27.61 -24.34 -5.89
CA GLU A 106 28.62 -23.37 -6.34
C GLU A 106 29.00 -23.58 -7.81
N ALA A 107 29.18 -24.82 -8.26
CA ALA A 107 29.53 -25.12 -9.64
C ALA A 107 28.41 -24.76 -10.63
N LEU A 108 27.15 -24.95 -10.24
CA LEU A 108 26.00 -24.53 -11.04
C LEU A 108 25.96 -23.01 -11.22
N PHE A 109 26.04 -22.25 -10.12
CA PHE A 109 25.97 -20.78 -10.19
C PHE A 109 27.22 -20.17 -10.84
N ASP A 110 28.42 -20.75 -10.63
CA ASP A 110 29.64 -20.35 -11.34
C ASP A 110 29.50 -20.58 -12.86
N PHE A 111 28.91 -21.70 -13.29
CA PHE A 111 28.65 -21.96 -14.71
C PHE A 111 27.65 -20.95 -15.30
N ILE A 112 26.57 -20.63 -14.57
CA ILE A 112 25.60 -19.61 -15.00
C ILE A 112 26.28 -18.24 -15.14
N ALA A 113 27.11 -17.84 -14.17
CA ALA A 113 27.86 -16.59 -14.21
C ALA A 113 28.88 -16.54 -15.38
N GLN A 114 29.51 -17.67 -15.72
CA GLN A 114 30.37 -17.79 -16.90
C GLN A 114 29.58 -17.59 -18.20
N CYS A 115 28.37 -18.15 -18.31
CA CYS A 115 27.49 -17.96 -19.46
C CYS A 115 27.16 -16.46 -19.67
N VAL A 116 26.81 -15.76 -18.58
CA VAL A 116 26.57 -14.31 -18.58
C VAL A 116 27.80 -13.54 -19.06
N THR A 117 28.96 -13.81 -18.46
CA THR A 117 30.20 -13.11 -18.78
C THR A 117 30.60 -13.32 -20.23
N GLN A 118 30.51 -14.56 -20.72
CA GLN A 118 30.82 -14.89 -22.10
C GLN A 118 29.85 -14.20 -23.08
N PHE A 119 28.54 -14.22 -22.78
CA PHE A 119 27.54 -13.56 -23.62
C PHE A 119 27.77 -12.05 -23.71
N LEU A 120 28.05 -11.38 -22.59
CA LEU A 120 28.35 -9.95 -22.56
C LEU A 120 29.62 -9.59 -23.32
N ALA A 121 30.66 -10.42 -23.22
CA ALA A 121 31.92 -10.22 -23.95
C ALA A 121 31.74 -10.27 -25.48
N GLU A 122 30.82 -11.11 -25.97
CA GLU A 122 30.52 -11.28 -27.39
C GLU A 122 29.53 -10.24 -27.94
N THR A 123 28.63 -9.73 -27.09
CA THR A 123 27.44 -8.98 -27.53
C THR A 123 27.54 -7.47 -27.25
N VAL A 124 28.24 -7.05 -26.19
CA VAL A 124 28.33 -5.64 -25.79
C VAL A 124 29.64 -5.03 -26.33
N SER A 125 29.51 -4.04 -27.21
CA SER A 125 30.63 -3.29 -27.80
C SER A 125 31.43 -2.52 -26.74
N SER A 126 32.66 -2.11 -27.07
CA SER A 126 33.54 -1.38 -26.13
C SER A 126 32.96 -0.03 -25.66
N ASP A 127 32.09 0.60 -26.45
CA ASP A 127 31.58 1.95 -26.17
C ASP A 127 30.47 1.95 -25.09
N THR A 128 29.67 0.89 -24.98
CA THR A 128 28.62 0.72 -23.94
C THR A 128 29.15 0.25 -22.59
N ARG A 129 30.44 -0.12 -22.49
CA ARG A 129 31.11 -0.49 -21.22
C ARG A 129 31.50 0.71 -20.35
N SER A 130 31.13 1.92 -20.77
CA SER A 130 31.47 3.19 -20.10
C SER A 130 30.36 3.75 -19.20
N SER A 131 29.20 3.09 -19.13
CA SER A 131 28.12 3.44 -18.20
C SER A 131 28.51 3.06 -16.76
N GLU A 132 28.41 4.01 -15.82
CA GLU A 132 28.55 3.73 -14.38
C GLU A 132 27.35 2.95 -13.81
N GLU A 133 26.22 2.91 -14.53
CA GLU A 133 25.02 2.19 -14.07
C GLU A 133 25.09 0.68 -14.33
N PRO A 134 24.73 -0.16 -13.34
CA PRO A 134 24.70 -1.61 -13.49
C PRO A 134 23.66 -2.04 -14.53
N LEU A 135 23.97 -3.11 -15.26
CA LEU A 135 23.02 -3.74 -16.17
C LEU A 135 22.06 -4.62 -15.35
N PRO A 136 20.75 -4.33 -15.34
CA PRO A 136 19.80 -5.09 -14.54
C PRO A 136 19.54 -6.47 -15.15
N LEU A 137 19.62 -7.50 -14.32
CA LEU A 137 19.43 -8.91 -14.67
C LEU A 137 18.13 -9.46 -14.07
N GLY A 138 17.28 -10.00 -14.93
CA GLY A 138 16.15 -10.86 -14.55
C GLY A 138 16.56 -12.33 -14.58
N PHE A 139 16.30 -13.06 -13.49
CA PHE A 139 16.67 -14.47 -13.35
C PHE A 139 15.43 -15.36 -13.40
N VAL A 140 15.26 -16.10 -14.50
CA VAL A 140 14.21 -17.11 -14.64
C VAL A 140 14.72 -18.42 -14.07
N PHE A 141 14.15 -18.79 -12.93
CA PHE A 141 14.54 -19.96 -12.16
C PHE A 141 13.31 -20.85 -11.92
N PRO A 142 13.13 -21.94 -12.71
CA PRO A 142 11.87 -22.68 -12.81
C PRO A 142 11.69 -23.72 -11.68
N PHE A 143 11.96 -23.31 -10.44
CA PHE A 143 11.85 -24.14 -9.24
C PHE A 143 11.01 -23.45 -8.16
N SER A 144 10.56 -24.22 -7.18
CA SER A 144 9.77 -23.72 -6.06
C SER A 144 10.63 -22.87 -5.13
N CYS A 145 10.43 -21.55 -5.15
CA CYS A 145 11.16 -20.59 -4.32
C CYS A 145 10.23 -19.81 -3.40
N ARG A 146 10.61 -19.68 -2.12
CA ARG A 146 9.96 -18.75 -1.20
C ARG A 146 10.60 -17.37 -1.35
N GLN A 147 9.85 -16.45 -1.93
CA GLN A 147 10.27 -15.05 -2.06
C GLN A 147 9.80 -14.23 -0.86
N THR A 148 10.61 -13.24 -0.48
CA THR A 148 10.19 -12.15 0.42
C THR A 148 10.27 -10.78 -0.24
N GLN A 149 10.98 -10.69 -1.36
CA GLN A 149 11.16 -9.53 -2.23
C GLN A 149 11.42 -10.05 -3.66
N LEU A 150 11.41 -9.16 -4.65
CA LEU A 150 11.70 -9.52 -6.05
C LEU A 150 13.12 -10.08 -6.23
N ASP A 151 14.09 -9.54 -5.50
CA ASP A 151 15.53 -9.86 -5.53
C ASP A 151 15.95 -10.82 -4.40
N LYS A 152 15.00 -11.49 -3.73
CA LYS A 152 15.30 -12.35 -2.58
C LYS A 152 14.44 -13.61 -2.58
N ALA A 153 15.08 -14.76 -2.76
CA ALA A 153 14.37 -16.01 -3.01
C ALA A 153 15.08 -17.25 -2.42
N GLU A 154 14.46 -17.91 -1.46
CA GLU A 154 14.96 -19.16 -0.88
C GLU A 154 14.47 -20.38 -1.67
N LEU A 155 15.38 -21.24 -2.15
CA LEU A 155 14.99 -22.50 -2.80
C LEU A 155 14.39 -23.47 -1.80
N LEU A 156 13.16 -23.93 -2.02
CA LEU A 156 12.47 -24.89 -1.15
C LEU A 156 12.86 -26.33 -1.46
N SER A 157 12.89 -26.70 -2.73
CA SER A 157 13.18 -28.06 -3.18
C SER A 157 13.61 -28.09 -4.64
N TRP A 158 14.52 -28.99 -4.98
CA TRP A 158 14.82 -29.30 -6.37
C TRP A 158 13.72 -30.18 -6.99
N SER A 159 13.59 -30.08 -8.31
CA SER A 159 12.70 -30.92 -9.13
C SER A 159 13.32 -31.12 -10.52
N LYS A 160 12.60 -31.78 -11.44
CA LYS A 160 12.98 -31.87 -12.87
C LYS A 160 14.37 -32.47 -13.11
N GLY A 161 14.84 -33.34 -12.20
CA GLY A 161 16.14 -34.02 -12.29
C GLY A 161 17.33 -33.22 -11.76
N PHE A 162 17.14 -32.06 -11.13
CA PHE A 162 18.20 -31.36 -10.42
C PHE A 162 18.37 -31.88 -8.99
N SER A 163 19.60 -31.87 -8.48
CA SER A 163 19.89 -32.25 -7.09
C SER A 163 21.22 -31.66 -6.60
N CYS A 164 21.43 -30.35 -6.76
CA CYS A 164 22.69 -29.71 -6.36
C CYS A 164 22.77 -29.50 -4.84
N SER A 165 23.88 -29.89 -4.22
CA SER A 165 24.13 -29.69 -2.79
C SER A 165 24.35 -28.22 -2.43
N GLY A 166 23.98 -27.83 -1.21
CA GLY A 166 24.26 -26.49 -0.69
C GLY A 166 23.38 -25.35 -1.22
N VAL A 167 22.30 -25.64 -1.97
CA VAL A 167 21.38 -24.62 -2.52
C VAL A 167 20.03 -24.57 -1.82
N VAL A 168 19.46 -25.73 -1.44
CA VAL A 168 18.17 -25.77 -0.72
C VAL A 168 18.28 -25.00 0.59
N GLY A 169 17.31 -24.13 0.87
CA GLY A 169 17.32 -23.24 2.03
C GLY A 169 18.25 -22.03 1.90
N LYS A 170 18.82 -21.78 0.72
CA LYS A 170 19.67 -20.61 0.44
C LYS A 170 18.99 -19.66 -0.52
N ASP A 171 19.40 -18.39 -0.42
CA ASP A 171 18.98 -17.34 -1.34
C ASP A 171 19.68 -17.50 -2.70
N VAL A 172 18.94 -17.96 -3.71
CA VAL A 172 19.50 -18.23 -5.03
C VAL A 172 19.86 -16.97 -5.80
N VAL A 173 19.25 -15.82 -5.46
CA VAL A 173 19.64 -14.52 -6.03
C VAL A 173 21.01 -14.13 -5.50
N GLN A 174 21.22 -14.26 -4.19
CA GLN A 174 22.52 -14.01 -3.57
C GLN A 174 23.61 -14.95 -4.11
N LEU A 175 23.30 -16.23 -4.32
CA LEU A 175 24.24 -17.19 -4.89
C LEU A 175 24.66 -16.79 -6.31
N LEU A 176 23.70 -16.43 -7.18
CA LEU A 176 24.00 -15.96 -8.53
C LEU A 176 24.78 -14.64 -8.52
N GLN A 177 24.35 -13.65 -7.73
CA GLN A 177 25.05 -12.36 -7.63
C GLN A 177 26.50 -12.55 -7.14
N SER A 178 26.72 -13.44 -6.17
CA SER A 178 28.07 -13.75 -5.67
C SER A 178 28.95 -14.39 -6.75
N ALA A 179 28.40 -15.31 -7.54
CA ALA A 179 29.10 -15.94 -8.65
C ALA A 179 29.45 -14.95 -9.76
N ILE A 180 28.53 -14.02 -10.10
CA ILE A 180 28.77 -12.93 -11.04
C ILE A 180 29.90 -12.02 -10.55
N ASN A 181 29.82 -11.55 -9.29
CA ASN A 181 30.85 -10.69 -8.69
C ASN A 181 32.24 -11.36 -8.68
N LYS A 182 32.30 -12.69 -8.45
CA LYS A 182 33.52 -13.49 -8.52
C LYS A 182 34.14 -13.49 -9.92
N GLN A 183 33.32 -13.58 -10.98
CA GLN A 183 33.79 -13.49 -12.38
C GLN A 183 34.26 -12.08 -12.74
N GLU A 184 33.56 -11.03 -12.29
CA GLU A 184 33.94 -9.63 -12.51
C GLU A 184 35.32 -9.30 -11.88
N MET A 185 35.57 -9.78 -10.66
CA MET A 185 36.85 -9.60 -9.96
C MET A 185 37.97 -10.48 -10.56
N GLY A 186 37.67 -11.71 -10.98
CA GLY A 186 38.64 -12.63 -11.60
C GLY A 186 39.18 -12.16 -12.95
N ALA A 187 38.44 -11.32 -13.69
CA ALA A 187 38.90 -10.69 -14.93
C ALA A 187 39.99 -9.61 -14.71
N SER A 188 40.11 -9.10 -13.47
CA SER A 188 41.10 -8.09 -13.06
C SER A 188 42.47 -8.68 -12.70
N GLU A 189 42.57 -9.96 -12.33
CA GLU A 189 43.80 -10.59 -11.85
C GLU A 189 44.11 -11.90 -12.59
N THR A 190 44.77 -11.82 -13.74
CA THR A 190 45.41 -13.02 -14.33
C THR A 190 46.80 -13.23 -13.71
N ASN A 191 46.83 -14.02 -12.64
CA ASN A 191 48.02 -14.74 -12.21
C ASN A 191 48.07 -16.07 -12.99
N SER A 192 49.03 -16.17 -13.91
CA SER A 192 49.24 -17.28 -14.82
C SER A 192 49.74 -18.52 -14.07
N HIS A 193 48.92 -19.57 -13.91
CA HIS A 193 49.32 -20.98 -13.90
C HIS A 193 48.01 -21.82 -13.87
N TRP A 194 47.90 -22.86 -14.70
CA TRP A 194 46.74 -23.77 -14.88
C TRP A 194 45.80 -23.56 -16.09
N LEU A 195 46.32 -23.20 -17.27
CA LEU A 195 45.60 -23.45 -18.54
C LEU A 195 46.41 -24.37 -19.48
N SER A 196 45.72 -25.37 -20.02
CA SER A 196 46.21 -26.37 -20.98
C SER A 196 46.43 -25.76 -22.38
N PRO A 197 47.17 -26.43 -23.31
CA PRO A 197 47.78 -25.76 -24.47
C PRO A 197 46.85 -25.34 -25.64
N TRP A 198 45.52 -25.35 -25.51
CA TRP A 198 44.59 -25.02 -26.61
C TRP A 198 43.92 -23.63 -26.51
N SER A 199 44.27 -22.80 -25.53
CA SER A 199 43.67 -21.47 -25.31
C SER A 199 44.66 -20.30 -25.49
N ARG A 200 45.64 -20.41 -26.41
CA ARG A 200 46.70 -19.39 -26.62
C ARG A 200 46.46 -18.37 -27.75
N LYS A 201 45.23 -18.19 -28.24
CA LYS A 201 44.93 -17.17 -29.26
C LYS A 201 43.62 -16.42 -29.01
N SER A 202 43.56 -15.67 -27.91
CA SER A 202 42.64 -14.51 -27.76
C SER A 202 42.87 -13.66 -26.50
N SER A 203 43.85 -13.99 -25.64
CA SER A 203 44.12 -13.25 -24.40
C SER A 203 45.02 -12.02 -24.65
N GLN A 204 44.48 -10.96 -25.25
CA GLN A 204 45.12 -9.63 -25.23
C GLN A 204 44.10 -8.49 -25.46
N SER A 205 43.08 -8.43 -24.60
CA SER A 205 42.47 -7.16 -24.20
C SER A 205 41.94 -7.34 -22.77
N ALA A 206 42.41 -6.51 -21.84
CA ALA A 206 41.89 -6.48 -20.49
C ALA A 206 40.44 -5.98 -20.57
N ALA A 207 39.49 -6.90 -20.42
CA ALA A 207 38.06 -6.60 -20.47
C ALA A 207 37.64 -5.95 -19.15
N GLN A 208 37.39 -4.65 -19.18
CA GLN A 208 36.61 -3.99 -18.14
C GLN A 208 35.19 -4.58 -18.23
N CYS A 209 34.81 -5.38 -17.22
CA CYS A 209 33.55 -6.12 -17.19
C CYS A 209 32.40 -5.16 -16.87
N CYS A 210 31.26 -5.28 -17.57
CA CYS A 210 30.05 -4.53 -17.25
C CYS A 210 29.52 -5.02 -15.89
N HIS A 211 29.22 -4.10 -14.96
CA HIS A 211 28.68 -4.47 -13.66
C HIS A 211 27.24 -4.96 -13.82
N VAL A 212 26.93 -6.16 -13.31
CA VAL A 212 25.59 -6.77 -13.43
C VAL A 212 24.94 -6.89 -12.05
N GLU A 213 23.68 -6.46 -11.96
CA GLU A 213 22.87 -6.54 -10.74
C GLU A 213 21.66 -7.44 -10.97
N VAL A 214 21.47 -8.47 -10.14
CA VAL A 214 20.29 -9.33 -10.19
C VAL A 214 19.13 -8.64 -9.47
N VAL A 215 18.17 -8.13 -10.24
CA VAL A 215 17.08 -7.26 -9.72
C VAL A 215 15.80 -8.05 -9.45
N ALA A 216 15.58 -9.15 -10.15
CA ALA A 216 14.36 -9.93 -10.02
C ALA A 216 14.60 -11.42 -10.26
N LEU A 217 14.05 -12.26 -9.39
CA LEU A 217 13.84 -13.68 -9.65
C LEU A 217 12.38 -13.96 -9.96
N MET A 218 12.15 -14.84 -10.93
CA MET A 218 10.80 -15.28 -11.27
C MET A 218 10.78 -16.73 -11.75
N ASN A 219 9.61 -17.34 -11.60
CA ASN A 219 9.30 -18.63 -12.19
C ASN A 219 9.06 -18.49 -13.71
N ASP A 220 9.25 -19.58 -14.45
CA ASP A 220 8.97 -19.66 -15.89
C ASP A 220 7.52 -19.31 -16.22
N THR A 221 6.54 -19.71 -15.39
CA THR A 221 5.13 -19.34 -15.61
C THR A 221 4.91 -17.83 -15.60
N VAL A 222 5.61 -17.12 -14.71
CA VAL A 222 5.52 -15.66 -14.60
C VAL A 222 6.12 -15.02 -15.84
N GLY A 223 7.29 -15.49 -16.28
CA GLY A 223 7.91 -15.05 -17.52
C GLY A 223 6.97 -15.26 -18.71
N THR A 224 6.34 -16.43 -18.83
CA THR A 224 5.32 -16.72 -19.85
C THR A 224 4.14 -15.74 -19.78
N MET A 225 3.60 -15.48 -18.59
CA MET A 225 2.49 -14.52 -18.40
C MET A 225 2.86 -13.14 -18.92
N MET A 226 4.07 -12.68 -18.60
CA MET A 226 4.52 -11.35 -18.98
C MET A 226 4.89 -11.25 -20.46
N THR A 227 5.48 -12.30 -21.05
CA THR A 227 5.71 -12.37 -22.51
C THR A 227 4.40 -12.24 -23.27
N CYS A 228 3.36 -12.98 -22.85
CA CYS A 228 2.05 -12.97 -23.50
C CYS A 228 1.25 -11.68 -23.21
N SER A 229 1.68 -10.87 -22.24
CA SER A 229 1.03 -9.60 -21.87
C SER A 229 1.53 -8.39 -22.66
N MET A 230 2.54 -8.57 -23.51
CA MET A 230 3.17 -7.47 -24.25
C MET A 230 2.32 -6.96 -25.43
N GLU A 231 1.40 -7.78 -25.95
CA GLU A 231 0.56 -7.45 -27.10
C GLU A 231 -0.92 -7.50 -26.72
N GLY A 232 -1.63 -6.37 -26.86
CA GLY A 232 -3.06 -6.28 -26.61
C GLY A 232 -3.43 -6.30 -25.11
N ARG A 233 -4.45 -7.08 -24.75
CA ARG A 233 -4.92 -7.17 -23.36
C ARG A 233 -3.95 -8.08 -22.56
N PRO A 234 -3.44 -7.64 -21.39
CA PRO A 234 -2.53 -8.45 -20.58
C PRO A 234 -3.11 -9.80 -20.17
N CYS A 235 -2.24 -10.81 -20.08
CA CYS A 235 -2.56 -12.09 -19.45
C CYS A 235 -2.62 -11.91 -17.93
N GLU A 236 -3.60 -12.57 -17.31
CA GLU A 236 -3.72 -12.62 -15.85
C GLU A 236 -3.52 -14.04 -15.30
N VAL A 237 -3.33 -15.01 -16.18
CA VAL A 237 -3.01 -16.40 -15.87
C VAL A 237 -1.94 -16.83 -16.86
N ALA A 238 -1.00 -17.67 -16.42
CA ALA A 238 -0.17 -18.42 -17.35
C ALA A 238 0.12 -19.82 -16.82
N MET A 239 0.23 -20.76 -17.74
CA MET A 239 0.59 -22.15 -17.45
C MET A 239 1.73 -22.63 -18.34
N VAL A 240 2.58 -23.48 -17.79
CA VAL A 240 3.68 -24.12 -18.50
C VAL A 240 3.46 -25.62 -18.43
N ALA A 241 3.40 -26.28 -19.59
CA ALA A 241 3.23 -27.72 -19.75
C ALA A 241 4.45 -28.34 -20.46
N ASP A 242 5.55 -28.50 -19.70
CA ASP A 242 6.84 -29.01 -20.16
C ASP A 242 7.22 -30.28 -19.36
N LYS A 243 8.52 -30.52 -19.09
CA LYS A 243 9.01 -31.59 -18.19
C LYS A 243 8.27 -31.63 -16.85
N GLY A 244 8.01 -30.45 -16.29
CA GLY A 244 7.09 -30.25 -15.18
C GLY A 244 5.85 -29.47 -15.60
N SER A 245 4.95 -29.24 -14.66
CA SER A 245 3.74 -28.46 -14.91
C SER A 245 3.48 -27.50 -13.78
N ASN A 246 3.25 -26.24 -14.13
CA ASN A 246 2.94 -25.21 -13.15
C ASN A 246 2.03 -24.13 -13.73
N CYS A 247 1.44 -23.32 -12.84
CA CYS A 247 0.62 -22.19 -13.22
C CYS A 247 0.82 -21.02 -12.25
N CYS A 248 0.70 -19.79 -12.76
CA CYS A 248 0.58 -18.59 -11.95
C CYS A 248 -0.62 -17.74 -12.40
N PHE A 249 -1.12 -16.88 -11.52
CA PHE A 249 -2.19 -15.94 -11.84
C PHE A 249 -2.14 -14.68 -10.96
N MET A 250 -2.80 -13.61 -11.42
CA MET A 250 -2.96 -12.36 -10.68
C MET A 250 -4.08 -12.47 -9.64
N ALA A 251 -3.71 -12.76 -8.40
CA ALA A 251 -4.60 -12.77 -7.24
C ALA A 251 -4.80 -11.35 -6.67
N GLU A 252 -5.88 -11.13 -5.92
CA GLU A 252 -6.08 -9.88 -5.19
C GLU A 252 -5.13 -9.81 -3.99
N ALA A 253 -4.37 -8.73 -3.83
CA ALA A 253 -3.31 -8.63 -2.82
C ALA A 253 -3.83 -8.79 -1.38
N TYR A 254 -5.05 -8.32 -1.10
CA TYR A 254 -5.68 -8.45 0.22
C TYR A 254 -5.98 -9.91 0.63
N LEU A 255 -5.98 -10.86 -0.33
CA LEU A 255 -6.12 -12.29 -0.07
C LEU A 255 -4.77 -12.97 0.18
N VAL A 256 -3.66 -12.28 -0.11
CA VAL A 256 -2.31 -12.79 0.08
C VAL A 256 -1.82 -12.33 1.46
N GLU A 257 -2.23 -13.05 2.51
CA GLU A 257 -2.04 -12.64 3.93
C GLU A 257 -0.56 -12.53 4.39
N THR A 258 0.41 -12.86 3.53
CA THR A 258 1.84 -12.80 3.87
C THR A 258 2.49 -11.43 3.64
N ILE A 259 1.73 -10.42 3.23
CA ILE A 259 2.26 -9.12 2.79
C ILE A 259 1.52 -7.99 3.52
N ASP A 260 2.29 -7.05 4.06
CA ASP A 260 1.77 -5.87 4.79
C ASP A 260 1.06 -4.87 3.86
N GLU A 261 1.24 -5.02 2.54
CA GLU A 261 0.63 -4.18 1.50
C GLU A 261 -0.79 -4.66 1.17
N SER A 262 -1.78 -4.02 1.78
CA SER A 262 -3.20 -4.39 1.66
C SER A 262 -3.88 -3.96 0.35
N CYS A 263 -3.15 -3.71 -0.75
CA CYS A 263 -3.72 -3.15 -1.98
C CYS A 263 -3.17 -3.76 -3.27
N GLY A 264 -4.05 -3.86 -4.27
CA GLY A 264 -3.70 -4.15 -5.65
C GLY A 264 -3.86 -5.62 -5.97
N ARG A 265 -3.07 -6.10 -6.93
CA ARG A 265 -3.02 -7.51 -7.32
C ARG A 265 -1.58 -7.99 -7.23
N MET A 266 -1.40 -9.28 -7.00
CA MET A 266 -0.09 -9.91 -7.00
C MET A 266 -0.13 -11.19 -7.81
N CYS A 267 0.89 -11.40 -8.63
CA CYS A 267 1.09 -12.68 -9.26
C CYS A 267 1.45 -13.72 -8.19
N VAL A 268 0.67 -14.80 -8.12
CA VAL A 268 0.90 -15.93 -7.23
C VAL A 268 1.25 -17.13 -8.09
N ASN A 269 2.37 -17.77 -7.74
CA ASN A 269 2.77 -19.05 -8.30
C ASN A 269 2.09 -20.18 -7.51
N THR A 270 1.27 -20.98 -8.19
CA THR A 270 0.44 -22.00 -7.53
C THR A 270 1.27 -23.15 -6.96
N GLU A 271 2.36 -23.53 -7.62
CA GLU A 271 3.08 -24.80 -7.36
C GLU A 271 2.13 -26.01 -7.37
N TRP A 272 1.16 -26.01 -8.30
CA TRP A 272 0.09 -27.01 -8.35
C TRP A 272 0.57 -28.45 -8.58
N GLY A 273 1.86 -28.64 -8.89
CA GLY A 273 2.44 -29.95 -9.12
C GLY A 273 2.38 -30.85 -7.88
N CYS A 274 2.33 -30.26 -6.69
CA CYS A 274 2.20 -30.95 -5.40
C CYS A 274 0.75 -31.33 -5.05
N PHE A 275 -0.23 -30.94 -5.87
CA PHE A 275 -1.63 -31.29 -5.62
C PHE A 275 -1.77 -32.83 -5.58
N GLY A 276 -2.51 -33.36 -4.60
CA GLY A 276 -2.67 -34.81 -4.44
C GLY A 276 -1.64 -35.51 -3.55
N ASP A 277 -0.60 -34.82 -3.07
CA ASP A 277 0.43 -35.40 -2.18
C ASP A 277 -0.16 -35.85 -0.82
N ASP A 278 -1.34 -35.34 -0.45
CA ASP A 278 -2.12 -35.77 0.72
C ASP A 278 -3.03 -36.99 0.45
N GLY A 279 -3.05 -37.52 -0.78
CA GLY A 279 -3.94 -38.61 -1.18
C GLY A 279 -5.24 -38.16 -1.87
N SER A 280 -5.47 -36.86 -2.05
CA SER A 280 -6.69 -36.35 -2.72
C SER A 280 -6.83 -36.75 -4.19
N LEU A 281 -5.76 -37.28 -4.81
CA LEU A 281 -5.77 -37.84 -6.17
C LEU A 281 -5.83 -39.38 -6.23
N ASN A 282 -5.94 -40.08 -5.11
CA ASN A 282 -5.87 -41.55 -5.06
C ASN A 282 -6.93 -42.27 -5.92
N ASP A 283 -8.07 -41.64 -6.18
CA ASP A 283 -9.15 -42.19 -7.02
C ASP A 283 -8.89 -42.05 -8.52
N ILE A 284 -7.91 -41.23 -8.91
CA ILE A 284 -7.50 -40.98 -10.30
C ILE A 284 -6.21 -41.73 -10.64
N PHE A 285 -5.36 -42.02 -9.65
CA PHE A 285 -4.12 -42.77 -9.83
C PHE A 285 -4.39 -44.17 -10.37
N THR A 286 -3.69 -44.53 -11.44
CA THR A 286 -3.69 -45.88 -12.00
C THR A 286 -2.48 -46.65 -11.50
N PRO A 287 -2.46 -47.99 -11.61
CA PRO A 287 -1.27 -48.79 -11.27
C PRO A 287 -0.02 -48.37 -12.06
N TYR A 288 -0.19 -47.78 -13.25
CA TYR A 288 0.92 -47.26 -14.05
C TYR A 288 1.52 -46.00 -13.43
N ASP A 289 0.66 -45.13 -12.89
CA ASP A 289 1.08 -43.89 -12.22
C ASP A 289 1.78 -44.21 -10.89
N GLU A 290 1.28 -45.20 -10.15
CA GLU A 290 1.93 -45.72 -8.94
C GLU A 290 3.34 -46.24 -9.21
N SER A 291 3.53 -47.02 -10.28
CA SER A 291 4.87 -47.50 -10.67
C SER A 291 5.81 -46.36 -11.10
N VAL A 292 5.30 -45.31 -11.73
CA VAL A 292 6.11 -44.11 -12.05
C VAL A 292 6.49 -43.33 -10.80
N ASP A 293 5.57 -43.22 -9.83
CA ASP A 293 5.82 -42.57 -8.55
C ASP A 293 6.87 -43.32 -7.71
N GLU A 294 6.76 -44.65 -7.62
CA GLU A 294 7.72 -45.51 -6.92
C GLU A 294 9.13 -45.47 -7.54
N GLU A 295 9.23 -45.36 -8.87
CA GLU A 295 10.50 -45.28 -9.59
C GLU A 295 11.08 -43.85 -9.64
N SER A 296 10.37 -42.82 -9.17
CA SER A 296 10.85 -41.44 -9.17
C SER A 296 11.89 -41.19 -8.07
N SER A 297 12.57 -40.04 -8.14
CA SER A 297 13.53 -39.61 -7.11
C SER A 297 12.87 -39.21 -5.78
N ASP A 298 11.56 -39.01 -5.80
CA ASP A 298 10.73 -38.38 -4.79
C ASP A 298 9.34 -39.06 -4.67
N PRO A 299 9.26 -40.35 -4.32
CA PRO A 299 7.97 -41.06 -4.23
C PRO A 299 7.00 -40.40 -3.25
N GLY A 300 5.73 -40.28 -3.63
CA GLY A 300 4.67 -39.65 -2.83
C GLY A 300 4.59 -38.12 -2.93
N GLU A 301 5.57 -37.46 -3.54
CA GLU A 301 5.59 -36.01 -3.75
C GLU A 301 5.35 -35.66 -5.22
N LYS A 302 4.90 -34.42 -5.51
CA LYS A 302 4.66 -33.91 -6.88
C LYS A 302 3.70 -34.80 -7.68
N ARG A 303 2.70 -35.38 -7.02
CA ARG A 303 1.83 -36.41 -7.59
C ARG A 303 1.00 -35.91 -8.76
N PHE A 304 0.51 -34.68 -8.71
CA PHE A 304 -0.19 -34.08 -9.87
C PHE A 304 0.76 -33.87 -11.05
N GLU A 305 1.97 -33.36 -10.80
CA GLU A 305 2.98 -33.17 -11.86
C GLU A 305 3.31 -34.49 -12.56
N LYS A 306 3.44 -35.60 -11.81
CA LYS A 306 3.71 -36.93 -12.36
C LYS A 306 2.62 -37.43 -13.32
N LEU A 307 1.38 -36.96 -13.20
CA LEU A 307 0.28 -37.32 -14.10
C LEU A 307 0.28 -36.52 -15.41
N VAL A 308 0.92 -35.35 -15.43
CA VAL A 308 0.73 -34.35 -16.48
C VAL A 308 2.01 -33.85 -17.15
N GLY A 309 3.14 -33.89 -16.46
CA GLY A 309 4.44 -33.40 -16.93
C GLY A 309 5.08 -34.37 -17.91
N SER A 310 5.70 -33.84 -18.96
CA SER A 310 6.22 -34.62 -20.08
C SER A 310 7.35 -35.58 -19.68
N LEU A 311 8.06 -35.28 -18.59
CA LEU A 311 9.08 -36.13 -18.01
C LEU A 311 8.53 -37.51 -17.62
N TYR A 312 7.23 -37.59 -17.29
CA TYR A 312 6.60 -38.77 -16.72
C TYR A 312 5.66 -39.48 -17.70
N LEU A 313 5.10 -38.78 -18.70
CA LEU A 313 4.11 -39.36 -19.62
C LEU A 313 4.67 -40.56 -20.42
N GLY A 314 5.93 -40.48 -20.85
CA GLY A 314 6.61 -41.58 -21.53
C GLY A 314 6.73 -42.83 -20.65
N GLU A 315 7.02 -42.64 -19.37
CA GLU A 315 7.14 -43.72 -18.38
C GLU A 315 5.78 -44.34 -18.03
N ILE A 316 4.72 -43.53 -17.92
CA ILE A 316 3.34 -44.04 -17.76
C ILE A 316 2.98 -44.95 -18.93
N ILE A 317 3.30 -44.53 -20.15
CA ILE A 317 3.09 -45.34 -21.36
C ILE A 317 3.91 -46.62 -21.29
N ARG A 318 5.21 -46.53 -20.94
CA ARG A 318 6.10 -47.70 -20.82
C ARG A 318 5.52 -48.74 -19.85
N HIS A 319 5.07 -48.33 -18.67
CA HIS A 319 4.45 -49.21 -17.67
C HIS A 319 3.13 -49.81 -18.16
N ALA A 320 2.28 -49.04 -18.85
CA ALA A 320 1.08 -49.57 -19.49
C ALA A 320 1.41 -50.62 -20.55
N LEU A 321 2.45 -50.40 -21.36
CA LEU A 321 2.92 -51.36 -22.36
C LEU A 321 3.47 -52.63 -21.69
N ILE A 322 4.22 -52.53 -20.60
CA ILE A 322 4.72 -53.70 -19.84
C ILE A 322 3.55 -54.55 -19.35
N ALA A 323 2.55 -53.94 -18.71
CA ALA A 323 1.39 -54.63 -18.19
C ALA A 323 0.59 -55.33 -19.29
N LEU A 324 0.33 -54.64 -20.40
CA LEU A 324 -0.37 -55.20 -21.56
C LEU A 324 0.43 -56.30 -22.26
N THR A 325 1.76 -56.22 -22.27
CA THR A 325 2.62 -57.29 -22.78
C THR A 325 2.54 -58.53 -21.88
N ALA A 326 2.57 -58.36 -20.56
CA ALA A 326 2.42 -59.45 -19.60
C ALA A 326 1.05 -60.16 -19.71
N GLU A 327 -0.01 -59.41 -20.03
CA GLU A 327 -1.35 -59.95 -20.30
C GLU A 327 -1.51 -60.56 -21.71
N LYS A 328 -0.43 -60.62 -22.51
CA LYS A 328 -0.44 -61.07 -23.91
C LYS A 328 -1.42 -60.26 -24.79
N ALA A 329 -1.62 -58.99 -24.46
CA ALA A 329 -2.46 -58.06 -25.20
C ALA A 329 -1.67 -57.22 -26.22
N LEU A 330 -0.34 -57.15 -26.07
CA LEU A 330 0.60 -56.52 -27.01
C LEU A 330 1.81 -57.44 -27.22
N PHE A 331 2.45 -57.31 -28.39
CA PHE A 331 3.74 -57.96 -28.72
C PHE A 331 3.73 -59.47 -28.50
N THR A 332 2.63 -60.13 -28.86
CA THR A 332 2.46 -61.57 -28.63
C THR A 332 3.42 -62.38 -29.48
N GLY A 333 4.36 -63.07 -28.82
CA GLY A 333 5.34 -63.92 -29.51
C GLY A 333 6.59 -63.18 -30.00
N THR A 334 6.79 -61.92 -29.60
CA THR A 334 7.97 -61.12 -29.94
C THR A 334 8.75 -60.69 -28.69
N ASN A 335 10.01 -60.28 -28.87
CA ASN A 335 10.86 -59.80 -27.76
C ASN A 335 10.50 -58.36 -27.40
N ALA A 336 10.11 -58.12 -26.15
CA ALA A 336 9.80 -56.79 -25.60
C ALA A 336 10.64 -56.47 -24.34
N ALA A 337 11.79 -57.14 -24.17
CA ALA A 337 12.66 -56.96 -23.00
C ALA A 337 13.14 -55.52 -22.81
N VAL A 338 13.28 -54.77 -23.91
CA VAL A 338 13.71 -53.37 -23.90
C VAL A 338 12.77 -52.45 -23.10
N LEU A 339 11.48 -52.81 -22.94
CA LEU A 339 10.54 -52.03 -22.13
C LEU A 339 10.90 -52.00 -20.64
N LYS A 340 11.77 -52.91 -20.17
CA LYS A 340 12.28 -52.91 -18.79
C LYS A 340 13.32 -51.81 -18.54
N GLU A 341 13.88 -51.22 -19.59
CA GLU A 341 14.84 -50.14 -19.47
C GLU A 341 14.10 -48.82 -19.25
N LYS A 342 14.34 -48.18 -18.09
CA LYS A 342 13.79 -46.86 -17.76
C LYS A 342 14.29 -45.82 -18.76
N GLY A 343 13.42 -44.93 -19.22
CA GLY A 343 13.75 -43.87 -20.16
C GLY A 343 13.77 -44.29 -21.63
N VAL A 344 13.48 -45.57 -21.97
CA VAL A 344 13.43 -46.03 -23.36
C VAL A 344 12.36 -45.31 -24.19
N PHE A 345 11.27 -44.87 -23.54
CA PHE A 345 10.14 -44.23 -24.19
C PHE A 345 10.09 -42.74 -23.82
N THR A 346 10.72 -41.89 -24.63
CA THR A 346 10.78 -40.43 -24.42
C THR A 346 9.49 -39.73 -24.89
N MET A 347 9.26 -38.50 -24.42
CA MET A 347 8.12 -37.70 -24.89
C MET A 347 8.18 -37.44 -26.39
N GLN A 348 9.37 -37.24 -26.97
CA GLN A 348 9.50 -37.06 -28.42
C GLN A 348 8.95 -38.27 -29.19
N HIS A 349 9.27 -39.49 -28.76
CA HIS A 349 8.70 -40.70 -29.36
C HIS A 349 7.18 -40.75 -29.22
N VAL A 350 6.63 -40.30 -28.08
CA VAL A 350 5.18 -40.22 -27.87
C VAL A 350 4.53 -39.26 -28.86
N LEU A 351 5.08 -38.05 -29.01
CA LEU A 351 4.59 -37.03 -29.94
C LEU A 351 4.64 -37.52 -31.39
N ASP A 352 5.74 -38.12 -31.81
CA ASP A 352 5.90 -38.67 -33.16
C ASP A 352 4.86 -39.77 -33.45
N ILE A 353 4.54 -40.61 -32.45
CA ILE A 353 3.54 -41.67 -32.58
C ILE A 353 2.11 -41.11 -32.69
N ILE A 354 1.75 -40.11 -31.89
CA ILE A 354 0.37 -39.57 -31.87
C ILE A 354 0.07 -38.68 -33.07
N ASN A 355 1.09 -37.97 -33.59
CA ASN A 355 1.00 -37.00 -34.68
C ASN A 355 1.32 -37.58 -36.07
N SER A 356 1.75 -38.84 -36.17
CA SER A 356 2.14 -39.45 -37.43
C SER A 356 1.10 -39.27 -38.56
N GLU A 357 1.55 -38.63 -39.65
CA GLU A 357 0.77 -38.33 -40.85
C GLU A 357 0.65 -39.55 -41.80
N ASP A 358 1.71 -40.37 -41.92
CA ASP A 358 1.73 -41.59 -42.75
C ASP A 358 1.07 -42.82 -42.07
N GLY A 359 0.48 -42.61 -40.89
CA GLY A 359 -0.33 -43.60 -40.18
C GLY A 359 0.48 -44.72 -39.51
N ILE A 360 0.01 -45.96 -39.60
CA ILE A 360 0.54 -47.10 -38.82
C ILE A 360 2.01 -47.45 -39.18
N THR A 361 2.45 -47.13 -40.40
CA THR A 361 3.80 -47.46 -40.91
C THR A 361 4.91 -46.72 -40.16
N ASP A 362 4.71 -45.44 -39.87
CA ASP A 362 5.66 -44.63 -39.10
C ASP A 362 5.72 -45.07 -37.64
N VAL A 363 4.56 -45.32 -37.04
CA VAL A 363 4.47 -45.86 -35.68
C VAL A 363 5.25 -47.18 -35.58
N LYS A 364 5.12 -48.04 -36.59
CA LYS A 364 5.89 -49.28 -36.68
C LYS A 364 7.40 -49.02 -36.71
N ARG A 365 7.86 -48.10 -37.56
CA ARG A 365 9.29 -47.72 -37.66
C ARG A 365 9.84 -47.20 -36.33
N ILE A 366 9.11 -46.32 -35.64
CA ILE A 366 9.51 -45.76 -34.35
C ILE A 366 9.66 -46.90 -33.32
N LEU A 367 8.67 -47.79 -33.23
CA LEU A 367 8.70 -48.91 -32.30
C LEU A 367 9.83 -49.91 -32.64
N GLU A 368 10.12 -50.14 -33.91
CA GLU A 368 11.25 -50.97 -34.35
C GLU A 368 12.61 -50.35 -34.01
N LEU A 369 12.75 -49.03 -34.12
CA LEU A 369 13.96 -48.30 -33.69
C LEU A 369 14.19 -48.39 -32.18
N LEU A 370 13.12 -48.53 -31.40
CA LEU A 370 13.18 -48.79 -29.96
C LEU A 370 13.50 -50.26 -29.64
N GLY A 371 13.72 -51.11 -30.64
CA GLY A 371 14.04 -52.53 -30.44
C GLY A 371 12.84 -53.45 -30.21
N LEU A 372 11.61 -52.97 -30.48
CA LEU A 372 10.40 -53.78 -30.44
C LEU A 372 10.12 -54.42 -31.81
N GLN A 373 9.29 -55.46 -31.84
CA GLN A 373 8.80 -56.05 -33.09
C GLN A 373 7.26 -56.04 -33.10
N PRO A 374 6.62 -54.91 -33.45
CA PRO A 374 5.18 -54.75 -33.41
C PRO A 374 4.48 -55.35 -34.64
N SER A 375 3.30 -55.92 -34.45
CA SER A 375 2.33 -56.09 -35.55
C SER A 375 1.64 -54.76 -35.87
N GLU A 376 0.97 -54.65 -37.02
CA GLU A 376 0.14 -53.45 -37.33
C GLU A 376 -0.94 -53.21 -36.27
N ARG A 377 -1.48 -54.29 -35.68
CA ARG A 377 -2.44 -54.20 -34.58
C ARG A 377 -1.82 -53.66 -33.30
N ASP A 378 -0.56 -54.00 -33.02
CA ASP A 378 0.16 -53.46 -31.86
C ASP A 378 0.41 -51.96 -32.06
N CYS A 379 0.83 -51.53 -33.25
CA CYS A 379 1.02 -50.12 -33.58
C CYS A 379 -0.23 -49.28 -33.33
N GLY A 380 -1.39 -49.73 -33.82
CA GLY A 380 -2.66 -49.03 -33.59
C GLY A 380 -3.06 -48.98 -32.11
N ARG A 381 -2.76 -50.03 -31.33
CA ARG A 381 -3.03 -50.08 -29.88
C ARG A 381 -2.09 -49.18 -29.10
N VAL A 382 -0.80 -49.19 -29.41
CA VAL A 382 0.20 -48.31 -28.79
C VAL A 382 -0.19 -46.85 -29.04
N GLN A 383 -0.54 -46.51 -30.29
CA GLN A 383 -1.00 -45.15 -30.63
C GLN A 383 -2.26 -44.75 -29.83
N GLN A 384 -3.21 -45.66 -29.59
CA GLN A 384 -4.37 -45.41 -28.75
C GLN A 384 -4.00 -45.16 -27.28
N ILE A 385 -3.06 -45.93 -26.72
CA ILE A 385 -2.56 -45.73 -25.35
C ILE A 385 -1.84 -44.39 -25.24
N CYS A 386 -0.95 -44.04 -26.17
CA CYS A 386 -0.27 -42.75 -26.20
C CYS A 386 -1.29 -41.59 -26.23
N ARG A 387 -2.30 -41.66 -27.10
CA ARG A 387 -3.37 -40.64 -27.16
C ARG A 387 -4.18 -40.56 -25.88
N ALA A 388 -4.45 -41.69 -25.22
CA ALA A 388 -5.18 -41.70 -23.95
C ALA A 388 -4.38 -41.03 -22.83
N VAL A 389 -3.07 -41.32 -22.71
CA VAL A 389 -2.21 -40.71 -21.68
C VAL A 389 -2.06 -39.21 -21.90
N VAL A 390 -1.74 -38.77 -23.12
CA VAL A 390 -1.58 -37.34 -23.44
C VAL A 390 -2.91 -36.59 -23.35
N GLY A 391 -4.01 -37.21 -23.81
CA GLY A 391 -5.35 -36.64 -23.67
C GLY A 391 -5.78 -36.49 -22.21
N ARG A 392 -5.45 -37.47 -21.36
CA ARG A 392 -5.65 -37.39 -19.90
C ARG A 392 -4.87 -36.22 -19.30
N ALA A 393 -3.59 -36.09 -19.65
CA ALA A 393 -2.76 -34.99 -19.19
C ALA A 393 -3.34 -33.62 -19.60
N ALA A 394 -3.82 -33.47 -20.84
CA ALA A 394 -4.48 -32.24 -21.30
C ALA A 394 -5.77 -31.93 -20.52
N SER A 395 -6.61 -32.93 -20.25
CA SER A 395 -7.83 -32.75 -19.44
C SER A 395 -7.54 -32.38 -17.99
N LEU A 396 -6.47 -32.92 -17.40
CA LEU A 396 -6.02 -32.57 -16.05
C LEU A 396 -5.50 -31.13 -15.96
N HIS A 397 -4.69 -30.69 -16.94
CA HIS A 397 -4.29 -29.29 -17.07
C HIS A 397 -5.51 -28.35 -17.20
N ALA A 398 -6.50 -28.75 -18.01
CA ALA A 398 -7.74 -27.99 -18.17
C ALA A 398 -8.53 -27.87 -16.86
N THR A 399 -8.47 -28.91 -16.03
CA THR A 399 -9.12 -28.93 -14.71
C THR A 399 -8.44 -27.97 -13.74
N GLY A 400 -7.11 -27.97 -13.69
CA GLY A 400 -6.34 -26.99 -12.91
C GLY A 400 -6.60 -25.55 -13.37
N LEU A 401 -6.59 -25.31 -14.68
CA LEU A 401 -6.92 -24.00 -15.24
C LEU A 401 -8.36 -23.58 -14.87
N ALA A 402 -9.35 -24.47 -14.99
CA ALA A 402 -10.72 -24.19 -14.61
C ALA A 402 -10.88 -23.86 -13.12
N ALA A 403 -10.11 -24.51 -12.23
CA ALA A 403 -10.09 -24.20 -10.80
C ALA A 403 -9.62 -22.75 -10.55
N ILE A 404 -8.53 -22.34 -11.20
CA ILE A 404 -7.99 -20.97 -11.10
C ILE A 404 -8.98 -19.94 -11.65
N LEU A 405 -9.57 -20.21 -12.82
CA LEU A 405 -10.53 -19.31 -13.45
C LEU A 405 -11.78 -19.11 -12.57
N SER A 406 -12.35 -20.18 -12.04
CA SER A 406 -13.49 -20.10 -11.14
C SER A 406 -13.14 -19.41 -9.81
N TYR A 407 -11.94 -19.68 -9.28
CA TYR A 407 -11.45 -18.98 -8.09
C TYR A 407 -11.38 -17.46 -8.33
N MET A 408 -10.73 -17.02 -9.41
CA MET A 408 -10.64 -15.61 -9.79
C MET A 408 -12.02 -14.97 -9.97
N CYS A 409 -12.95 -15.66 -10.64
CA CYS A 409 -14.31 -15.19 -10.87
C CYS A 409 -15.05 -14.95 -9.54
N GLN A 410 -14.96 -15.91 -8.60
CA GLN A 410 -15.58 -15.83 -7.28
C GLN A 410 -14.97 -14.73 -6.41
N THR A 411 -13.64 -14.65 -6.32
CA THR A 411 -12.96 -13.66 -5.46
C THR A 411 -13.12 -12.23 -5.95
N ARG A 412 -13.38 -12.04 -7.25
CA ARG A 412 -13.62 -10.74 -7.85
C ARG A 412 -15.10 -10.35 -7.87
N ASP A 413 -15.98 -11.23 -7.38
CA ASP A 413 -17.44 -11.03 -7.36
C ASP A 413 -17.99 -10.72 -8.75
N MET A 414 -17.58 -11.51 -9.75
CA MET A 414 -17.95 -11.34 -11.16
C MET A 414 -18.96 -12.39 -11.61
N GLU A 415 -19.95 -11.97 -12.42
CA GLU A 415 -20.90 -12.91 -13.05
C GLU A 415 -20.25 -13.71 -14.20
N SER A 416 -19.30 -13.10 -14.92
CA SER A 416 -18.53 -13.77 -15.97
C SER A 416 -17.13 -13.18 -16.11
N LEU A 417 -16.14 -14.06 -16.27
CA LEU A 417 -14.72 -13.70 -16.37
C LEU A 417 -14.19 -13.92 -17.79
N MET A 418 -13.83 -12.84 -18.50
CA MET A 418 -13.04 -12.90 -19.74
C MET A 418 -11.58 -12.65 -19.40
N VAL A 419 -10.68 -13.57 -19.76
CA VAL A 419 -9.27 -13.49 -19.37
C VAL A 419 -8.34 -14.09 -20.41
N ASN A 420 -7.18 -13.47 -20.60
CA ASN A 420 -6.11 -14.02 -21.43
C ASN A 420 -5.20 -14.92 -20.59
N VAL A 421 -4.86 -16.09 -21.12
CA VAL A 421 -4.05 -17.11 -20.48
C VAL A 421 -2.80 -17.35 -21.32
N GLY A 422 -1.63 -17.02 -20.78
CA GLY A 422 -0.35 -17.34 -21.41
C GLY A 422 -0.09 -18.84 -21.34
N VAL A 423 0.35 -19.45 -22.43
CA VAL A 423 0.64 -20.89 -22.48
C VAL A 423 2.00 -21.14 -23.12
N ASP A 424 2.78 -22.05 -22.52
CA ASP A 424 4.10 -22.45 -22.98
C ASP A 424 4.36 -23.93 -22.67
N GLY A 425 5.41 -24.51 -23.27
CA GLY A 425 5.87 -25.86 -23.01
C GLY A 425 5.73 -26.84 -24.18
N GLU A 426 6.52 -27.91 -24.15
CA GLU A 426 6.63 -28.88 -25.25
C GLU A 426 5.34 -29.68 -25.48
N LEU A 427 4.51 -29.91 -24.46
CA LEU A 427 3.26 -30.64 -24.63
C LEU A 427 2.21 -29.80 -25.37
N TYR A 428 2.13 -28.52 -25.03
CA TYR A 428 1.21 -27.59 -25.67
C TYR A 428 1.56 -27.39 -27.15
N THR A 429 2.85 -27.16 -27.42
CA THR A 429 3.36 -26.90 -28.78
C THR A 429 3.45 -28.17 -29.62
N GLY A 430 3.76 -29.31 -28.99
CA GLY A 430 4.00 -30.59 -29.66
C GLY A 430 2.74 -31.40 -29.96
N TYR A 431 1.61 -31.17 -29.29
CA TYR A 431 0.37 -31.91 -29.52
C TYR A 431 -0.75 -31.01 -30.08
N PRO A 432 -1.11 -31.12 -31.38
CA PRO A 432 -2.06 -30.20 -32.04
C PRO A 432 -3.46 -30.13 -31.40
N ARG A 433 -3.88 -31.18 -30.69
CA ARG A 433 -5.19 -31.22 -30.02
C ARG A 433 -5.14 -30.77 -28.57
N PHE A 434 -3.97 -30.42 -28.04
CA PHE A 434 -3.83 -30.00 -26.65
C PHE A 434 -4.66 -28.74 -26.38
N GLU A 435 -4.58 -27.73 -27.27
CA GLU A 435 -5.35 -26.49 -27.18
C GLU A 435 -6.87 -26.75 -27.23
N GLU A 436 -7.32 -27.61 -28.14
CA GLU A 436 -8.72 -28.01 -28.28
C GLU A 436 -9.26 -28.62 -26.98
N ILE A 437 -8.52 -29.56 -26.37
CA ILE A 437 -8.89 -30.22 -25.12
C ILE A 437 -8.87 -29.20 -23.97
N LEU A 438 -7.83 -28.37 -23.89
CA LEU A 438 -7.68 -27.37 -22.84
C LEU A 438 -8.87 -26.39 -22.81
N LEU A 439 -9.28 -25.88 -23.97
CA LEU A 439 -10.44 -24.98 -24.10
C LEU A 439 -11.77 -25.70 -23.88
N SER A 440 -11.96 -26.88 -24.45
CA SER A 440 -13.24 -27.60 -24.35
C SER A 440 -13.53 -28.05 -22.91
N VAL A 441 -12.55 -28.66 -22.25
CA VAL A 441 -12.70 -29.15 -20.88
C VAL A 441 -12.79 -27.99 -19.89
N SER A 442 -11.97 -26.94 -20.04
CA SER A 442 -12.06 -25.78 -19.14
C SER A 442 -13.42 -25.10 -19.22
N ARG A 443 -14.00 -24.91 -20.42
CA ARG A 443 -15.35 -24.34 -20.59
C ARG A 443 -16.47 -25.22 -20.01
N LEU A 444 -16.32 -26.54 -20.07
CA LEU A 444 -17.28 -27.46 -19.44
C LEU A 444 -17.21 -27.37 -17.91
N LEU A 445 -16.01 -27.23 -17.36
CA LEU A 445 -15.78 -27.19 -15.92
C LEU A 445 -16.05 -25.82 -15.29
N SER A 446 -15.82 -24.72 -16.02
CA SER A 446 -16.04 -23.33 -15.60
C SER A 446 -16.80 -22.54 -16.69
N PRO A 447 -18.11 -22.80 -16.89
CA PRO A 447 -18.91 -22.15 -17.94
C PRO A 447 -19.05 -20.62 -17.77
N GLU A 448 -18.83 -20.11 -16.56
CA GLU A 448 -18.82 -18.69 -16.23
C GLU A 448 -17.57 -17.96 -16.75
N CYS A 449 -16.54 -18.69 -17.18
CA CYS A 449 -15.25 -18.15 -17.59
C CYS A 449 -14.97 -18.37 -19.09
N MET A 450 -14.51 -17.33 -19.77
CA MET A 450 -14.15 -17.33 -21.18
C MET A 450 -12.64 -17.07 -21.34
N PRO A 451 -11.79 -18.12 -21.27
CA PRO A 451 -10.35 -17.98 -21.46
C PRO A 451 -9.99 -17.85 -22.95
N THR A 452 -9.02 -16.98 -23.24
CA THR A 452 -8.33 -16.88 -24.53
C THR A 452 -6.87 -17.30 -24.33
N LEU A 453 -6.43 -18.35 -25.03
CA LEU A 453 -5.07 -18.87 -24.91
C LEU A 453 -4.13 -18.08 -25.83
N LEU A 454 -3.01 -17.62 -25.28
CA LEU A 454 -1.97 -16.89 -26.00
C LEU A 454 -0.65 -17.66 -25.90
N PRO A 455 -0.16 -18.28 -26.99
CA PRO A 455 1.09 -19.03 -26.94
C PRO A 455 2.30 -18.11 -26.82
N SER A 456 3.23 -18.46 -25.93
CA SER A 456 4.52 -17.81 -25.82
C SER A 456 5.44 -18.24 -26.96
N ARG A 457 5.77 -17.31 -27.88
CA ARG A 457 6.59 -17.63 -29.06
C ARG A 457 8.09 -17.69 -28.80
N ASP A 458 8.57 -16.96 -27.79
CA ASP A 458 9.99 -16.75 -27.52
C ASP A 458 10.44 -17.26 -26.12
N GLY A 459 9.55 -17.95 -25.42
CA GLY A 459 9.74 -18.43 -24.04
C GLY A 459 9.49 -17.36 -22.98
N SER A 460 10.00 -17.57 -21.77
CA SER A 460 9.84 -16.68 -20.62
C SER A 460 10.74 -15.43 -20.65
N GLY A 461 11.73 -15.37 -21.55
CA GLY A 461 12.83 -14.42 -21.43
C GLY A 461 12.45 -12.98 -21.71
N ARG A 462 11.55 -12.74 -22.67
CA ARG A 462 11.00 -11.39 -22.92
C ARG A 462 10.18 -10.90 -21.74
N GLY A 463 9.32 -11.77 -21.21
CA GLY A 463 8.55 -11.49 -20.01
C GLY A 463 9.45 -11.21 -18.81
N ALA A 464 10.58 -11.89 -18.69
CA ALA A 464 11.52 -11.65 -17.60
C ALA A 464 12.22 -10.30 -17.66
N ALA A 465 12.63 -9.86 -18.85
CA ALA A 465 13.10 -8.50 -19.07
C ALA A 465 12.00 -7.48 -18.70
N MET A 466 10.75 -7.77 -19.05
CA MET A 466 9.62 -6.92 -18.74
C MET A 466 9.31 -6.85 -17.24
N VAL A 467 9.34 -7.97 -16.51
CA VAL A 467 9.23 -7.97 -15.03
C VAL A 467 10.32 -7.11 -14.42
N THR A 468 11.56 -7.26 -14.90
CA THR A 468 12.71 -6.48 -14.43
C THR A 468 12.51 -4.99 -14.67
N ALA A 469 12.00 -4.62 -15.85
CA ALA A 469 11.69 -3.23 -16.19
C ALA A 469 10.56 -2.64 -15.32
N VAL A 470 9.49 -3.41 -15.10
CA VAL A 470 8.37 -3.04 -14.22
C VAL A 470 8.85 -2.84 -12.78
N ALA A 471 9.68 -3.76 -12.26
CA ALA A 471 10.24 -3.69 -10.92
C ALA A 471 11.04 -2.40 -10.71
N LEU A 472 11.95 -2.09 -11.65
CA LEU A 472 12.75 -0.87 -11.60
C LEU A 472 11.89 0.40 -11.72
N ARG A 473 10.88 0.38 -12.59
CA ARG A 473 9.92 1.49 -12.72
C ARG A 473 9.18 1.74 -11.40
N LEU A 474 8.65 0.70 -10.76
CA LEU A 474 7.94 0.82 -9.48
C LEU A 474 8.88 1.28 -8.36
N ALA A 475 10.12 0.80 -8.32
CA ALA A 475 11.12 1.25 -7.36
C ALA A 475 11.49 2.73 -7.55
N ALA A 476 11.66 3.19 -8.79
CA ALA A 476 11.88 4.59 -9.11
C ALA A 476 10.68 5.46 -8.72
N GLN A 477 9.46 5.02 -9.06
CA GLN A 477 8.22 5.70 -8.67
C GLN A 477 8.11 5.82 -7.14
N ARG A 478 8.43 4.77 -6.40
CA ARG A 478 8.43 4.79 -4.92
C ARG A 478 9.44 5.80 -4.37
N ARG A 479 10.66 5.84 -4.91
CA ARG A 479 11.67 6.84 -4.52
C ARG A 479 11.17 8.26 -4.75
N GLU A 480 10.54 8.53 -5.91
CA GLU A 480 9.97 9.85 -6.19
C GLU A 480 8.83 10.24 -5.23
N VAL A 481 7.96 9.28 -4.87
CA VAL A 481 6.93 9.50 -3.84
C VAL A 481 7.58 9.86 -2.50
N ASP A 482 8.57 9.08 -2.07
CA ASP A 482 9.26 9.32 -0.81
C ASP A 482 10.02 10.66 -0.80
N GLU A 483 10.61 11.09 -1.93
CA GLU A 483 11.23 12.40 -2.09
C GLU A 483 10.22 13.55 -1.97
N VAL A 484 9.02 13.40 -2.55
CA VAL A 484 7.94 14.40 -2.45
C VAL A 484 7.46 14.53 -1.01
N LEU A 485 7.35 13.41 -0.28
CA LEU A 485 6.83 13.38 1.08
C LEU A 485 7.90 13.65 2.16
N ALA A 486 9.18 13.45 1.87
CA ALA A 486 10.27 13.58 2.84
C ALA A 486 10.29 14.93 3.59
N PRO A 487 10.07 16.10 2.95
CA PRO A 487 10.05 17.39 3.66
C PRO A 487 8.93 17.54 4.69
N LEU A 488 7.89 16.69 4.63
CA LEU A 488 6.76 16.70 5.56
C LEU A 488 6.99 15.78 6.77
N ARG A 489 7.97 14.87 6.70
CA ARG A 489 8.26 13.89 7.76
C ARG A 489 9.22 14.52 8.78
N LEU A 490 8.69 14.88 9.95
CA LEU A 490 9.47 15.53 11.01
C LEU A 490 10.24 14.50 11.84
N THR A 491 11.51 14.80 12.10
CA THR A 491 12.33 14.03 13.05
C THR A 491 12.05 14.47 14.49
N HIS A 492 12.45 13.66 15.47
CA HIS A 492 12.35 14.04 16.88
C HIS A 492 13.11 15.35 17.17
N ALA A 493 14.29 15.54 16.57
CA ALA A 493 15.10 16.75 16.73
C ALA A 493 14.41 18.01 16.15
N ASP A 494 13.65 17.88 15.06
CA ASP A 494 12.86 18.98 14.52
C ASP A 494 11.78 19.41 15.51
N LEU A 495 11.14 18.44 16.18
CA LEU A 495 10.08 18.69 17.14
C LEU A 495 10.59 19.33 18.44
N GLU A 496 11.75 18.87 18.97
CA GLU A 496 12.42 19.52 20.10
C GLU A 496 12.77 20.98 19.77
N LYS A 497 13.22 21.24 18.54
CA LYS A 497 13.51 22.61 18.08
C LYS A 497 12.25 23.47 18.00
N VAL A 498 11.13 22.93 17.51
CA VAL A 498 9.83 23.61 17.51
C VAL A 498 9.39 23.94 18.93
N GLN A 499 9.50 22.99 19.85
CA GLN A 499 9.16 23.18 21.27
C GLN A 499 10.00 24.29 21.90
N ALA A 500 11.32 24.29 21.67
CA ALA A 500 12.23 25.32 22.19
C ALA A 500 11.90 26.71 21.64
N LEU A 501 11.64 26.83 20.33
CA LEU A 501 11.27 28.10 19.70
C LEU A 501 9.89 28.60 20.16
N MET A 502 8.93 27.69 20.35
CA MET A 502 7.63 28.05 20.94
C MET A 502 7.83 28.61 22.34
N ARG A 503 8.66 27.95 23.17
CA ARG A 503 8.97 28.43 24.52
C ARG A 503 9.59 29.82 24.51
N GLU A 504 10.55 30.08 23.63
CA GLU A 504 11.16 31.41 23.49
C GLU A 504 10.12 32.48 23.12
N GLU A 505 9.25 32.20 22.16
CA GLU A 505 8.20 33.14 21.74
C GLU A 505 7.14 33.37 22.82
N MET A 506 6.84 32.36 23.65
CA MET A 506 5.99 32.52 24.84
C MET A 506 6.61 33.51 25.84
N GLU A 507 7.90 33.37 26.17
CA GLU A 507 8.57 34.30 27.09
C GLU A 507 8.60 35.72 26.50
N ARG A 508 8.86 35.85 25.19
CA ARG A 508 8.85 37.13 24.48
C ARG A 508 7.45 37.78 24.51
N GLY A 509 6.38 37.00 24.36
CA GLY A 509 5.01 37.49 24.39
C GLY A 509 4.57 37.97 25.77
N LEU A 510 5.03 37.32 26.84
CA LEU A 510 4.73 37.69 28.23
C LEU A 510 5.54 38.91 28.71
N CYS A 511 6.75 39.11 28.18
CA CYS A 511 7.63 40.20 28.55
C CYS A 511 7.17 41.55 27.96
N LYS A 512 7.06 42.57 28.80
CA LYS A 512 6.55 43.91 28.45
C LYS A 512 7.34 44.54 27.29
N GLU A 513 8.66 44.42 27.33
CA GLU A 513 9.59 45.03 26.37
C GLU A 513 9.53 44.36 24.99
N THR A 514 9.26 43.06 24.93
CA THR A 514 9.32 42.27 23.69
C THR A 514 7.95 41.93 23.10
N SER A 515 6.88 41.97 23.90
CA SER A 515 5.51 41.54 23.54
C SER A 515 4.97 42.15 22.24
N ALA A 516 5.28 43.42 21.95
CA ALA A 516 4.84 44.09 20.72
C ALA A 516 5.40 43.43 19.44
N SER A 517 6.59 42.82 19.53
CA SER A 517 7.32 42.19 18.42
C SER A 517 7.28 40.66 18.44
N ALA A 518 6.68 40.05 19.47
CA ALA A 518 6.53 38.61 19.57
C ALA A 518 5.49 38.10 18.56
N SER A 519 5.76 36.93 17.97
CA SER A 519 4.84 36.26 17.07
C SER A 519 3.69 35.60 17.83
N VAL A 520 4.00 34.99 18.98
CA VAL A 520 3.00 34.50 19.95
C VAL A 520 2.64 35.64 20.90
N ARG A 521 1.36 36.01 20.94
CA ARG A 521 0.92 37.28 21.56
C ARG A 521 0.76 37.23 23.06
N MET A 522 0.44 36.05 23.63
CA MET A 522 0.29 35.84 25.08
C MET A 522 -0.64 36.87 25.74
N LEU A 523 -1.86 36.98 25.21
CA LEU A 523 -2.86 37.98 25.58
C LEU A 523 -3.48 37.67 26.96
N PRO A 524 -3.42 38.62 27.92
CA PRO A 524 -4.09 38.49 29.22
C PRO A 524 -5.61 38.45 29.06
N THR A 525 -6.28 37.51 29.74
CA THR A 525 -7.74 37.32 29.63
C THR A 525 -8.53 37.89 30.81
N TYR A 526 -7.84 38.28 31.88
CA TYR A 526 -8.42 38.69 33.17
C TYR A 526 -9.24 37.59 33.89
N VAL A 527 -9.18 36.34 33.41
CA VAL A 527 -9.70 35.18 34.15
C VAL A 527 -8.60 34.68 35.08
N THR A 528 -8.80 34.85 36.39
CA THR A 528 -7.77 34.57 37.41
C THR A 528 -7.92 33.23 38.12
N HIS A 529 -9.09 32.59 37.99
CA HIS A 529 -9.42 31.34 38.65
C HIS A 529 -10.17 30.41 37.71
N THR A 530 -9.90 29.11 37.81
CA THR A 530 -10.73 28.04 37.26
C THR A 530 -11.94 27.80 38.17
N PRO A 531 -12.96 27.07 37.71
CA PRO A 531 -14.10 26.76 38.56
C PRO A 531 -13.68 25.99 39.83
N ASP A 532 -14.25 26.35 40.98
CA ASP A 532 -13.98 25.74 42.29
C ASP A 532 -15.19 24.99 42.89
N GLY A 533 -16.31 24.97 42.16
CA GLY A 533 -17.54 24.30 42.55
C GLY A 533 -18.47 25.16 43.40
N THR A 534 -18.12 26.41 43.69
CA THR A 534 -18.99 27.37 44.40
C THR A 534 -19.90 28.17 43.46
N GLU A 535 -19.74 28.03 42.14
CA GLU A 535 -20.49 28.77 41.12
C GLU A 535 -21.97 28.42 41.17
N ARG A 536 -22.86 29.41 41.28
CA ARG A 536 -24.32 29.20 41.26
C ARG A 536 -25.00 30.29 40.45
N GLY A 537 -26.10 29.94 39.78
CA GLY A 537 -26.96 30.91 39.11
C GLY A 537 -27.32 30.55 37.68
N ARG A 538 -28.03 31.47 37.03
CA ARG A 538 -28.46 31.35 35.62
C ARG A 538 -27.75 32.41 34.80
N PHE A 539 -27.12 31.99 33.72
CA PHE A 539 -26.28 32.82 32.87
C PHE A 539 -26.72 32.69 31.42
N LEU A 540 -26.66 33.78 30.67
CA LEU A 540 -26.64 33.72 29.21
C LEU A 540 -25.20 33.50 28.75
N ALA A 541 -25.02 32.71 27.70
CA ALA A 541 -23.76 32.60 27.01
C ALA A 541 -23.96 32.78 25.51
N LEU A 542 -23.04 33.50 24.89
CA LEU A 542 -22.97 33.68 23.45
C LEU A 542 -21.72 32.98 22.93
N ASP A 543 -21.82 32.33 21.79
CA ASP A 543 -20.68 31.65 21.16
C ASP A 543 -20.58 32.04 19.69
N LEU A 544 -19.61 32.93 19.41
CA LEU A 544 -19.34 33.47 18.09
C LEU A 544 -17.88 33.19 17.69
N GLY A 545 -17.70 32.20 16.81
CA GLY A 545 -16.38 31.87 16.25
C GLY A 545 -16.40 31.39 14.79
N GLY A 546 -17.58 31.26 14.19
CA GLY A 546 -17.79 30.81 12.80
C GLY A 546 -19.16 31.25 12.28
N THR A 547 -19.65 30.60 11.22
CA THR A 547 -20.98 30.87 10.62
C THR A 547 -22.15 30.47 11.53
N ASN A 548 -21.93 29.49 12.41
CA ASN A 548 -22.91 29.03 13.39
C ASN A 548 -22.71 29.80 14.69
N PHE A 549 -23.55 30.80 14.92
CA PHE A 549 -23.64 31.53 16.18
C PHE A 549 -24.55 30.78 17.15
N ARG A 550 -24.17 30.66 18.42
CA ARG A 550 -25.02 30.01 19.42
C ARG A 550 -25.37 30.94 20.55
N VAL A 551 -26.63 30.85 20.98
CA VAL A 551 -27.13 31.49 22.19
C VAL A 551 -27.50 30.38 23.16
N LEU A 552 -27.01 30.46 24.40
CA LEU A 552 -27.22 29.46 25.42
C LEU A 552 -27.75 30.11 26.70
N VAL A 553 -28.57 29.37 27.44
CA VAL A 553 -28.82 29.63 28.86
C VAL A 553 -28.24 28.47 29.66
N VAL A 554 -27.41 28.80 30.64
CA VAL A 554 -26.72 27.83 31.50
C VAL A 554 -27.15 28.06 32.93
N HIS A 555 -27.69 27.02 33.56
CA HIS A 555 -28.11 27.01 34.95
C HIS A 555 -27.15 26.14 35.76
N VAL A 556 -26.33 26.79 36.59
CA VAL A 556 -25.37 26.13 37.47
C VAL A 556 -26.01 25.95 38.84
N THR A 557 -26.16 24.70 39.26
CA THR A 557 -26.79 24.30 40.52
C THR A 557 -25.86 23.39 41.33
N GLU A 558 -26.22 23.07 42.58
CA GLU A 558 -25.47 22.08 43.38
C GLU A 558 -25.47 20.68 42.75
N ASP A 559 -26.55 20.32 42.05
CA ASP A 559 -26.70 19.01 41.39
C ASP A 559 -26.03 18.95 40.00
N GLY A 560 -25.33 20.01 39.57
CA GLY A 560 -24.68 20.11 38.27
C GLY A 560 -25.22 21.22 37.37
N ILE A 561 -24.88 21.14 36.07
CA ILE A 561 -25.21 22.14 35.06
C ILE A 561 -26.37 21.65 34.18
N ARG A 562 -27.37 22.52 33.99
CA ARG A 562 -28.44 22.33 32.99
C ARG A 562 -28.33 23.43 31.94
N MET A 563 -28.42 23.07 30.67
CA MET A 563 -28.30 24.02 29.56
C MET A 563 -29.37 23.83 28.50
N ALA A 564 -29.73 24.94 27.86
CA ALA A 564 -30.48 24.96 26.60
C ALA A 564 -29.75 25.90 25.65
N SER A 565 -29.70 25.54 24.36
CA SER A 565 -28.99 26.28 23.33
C SER A 565 -29.75 26.30 22.02
N GLU A 566 -29.53 27.34 21.22
CA GLU A 566 -30.02 27.41 19.85
C GLU A 566 -28.93 27.92 18.90
N ILE A 567 -28.90 27.37 17.69
CA ILE A 567 -27.93 27.72 16.64
C ILE A 567 -28.61 28.67 15.65
N TYR A 568 -27.94 29.78 15.37
CA TYR A 568 -28.31 30.80 14.41
C TYR A 568 -27.24 30.88 13.32
N VAL A 569 -27.66 30.80 12.06
CA VAL A 569 -26.74 30.95 10.93
C VAL A 569 -26.57 32.44 10.63
N ILE A 570 -25.33 32.93 10.66
CA ILE A 570 -25.01 34.29 10.24
C ILE A 570 -24.78 34.30 8.72
N PRO A 571 -25.59 35.04 7.94
CA PRO A 571 -25.39 35.12 6.49
C PRO A 571 -24.04 35.76 6.13
N ALA A 572 -23.41 35.32 5.04
CA ALA A 572 -22.12 35.87 4.57
C ALA A 572 -22.17 37.39 4.36
N ALA A 573 -23.29 37.91 3.85
CA ALA A 573 -23.50 39.35 3.67
C ALA A 573 -23.49 40.15 4.99
N ILE A 574 -23.82 39.51 6.12
CA ILE A 574 -23.74 40.10 7.46
C ILE A 574 -22.31 39.98 8.00
N MET A 575 -21.67 38.80 7.86
CA MET A 575 -20.28 38.57 8.30
C MET A 575 -19.27 39.52 7.65
N GLN A 576 -19.52 39.90 6.39
CA GLN A 576 -18.66 40.76 5.57
C GLN A 576 -19.25 42.17 5.39
N GLY A 577 -20.33 42.48 6.10
CA GLY A 577 -21.04 43.76 5.99
C GLY A 577 -20.48 44.84 6.91
N THR A 578 -21.35 45.47 7.68
CA THR A 578 -20.98 46.48 8.69
C THR A 578 -21.06 45.89 10.08
N GLY A 579 -20.23 46.40 11.00
CA GLY A 579 -20.28 46.04 12.41
C GLY A 579 -21.67 46.25 13.01
N MET A 580 -22.31 47.38 12.68
CA MET A 580 -23.69 47.65 13.08
C MET A 580 -24.64 46.53 12.64
N GLY A 581 -24.58 46.08 11.39
CA GLY A 581 -25.42 44.99 10.89
C GLY A 581 -25.15 43.66 11.58
N LEU A 582 -23.88 43.35 11.86
CA LEU A 582 -23.49 42.12 12.57
C LEU A 582 -24.02 42.09 14.00
N PHE A 583 -23.75 43.14 14.80
CA PHE A 583 -24.17 43.17 16.20
C PHE A 583 -25.69 43.33 16.36
N ASP A 584 -26.36 44.04 15.45
CA ASP A 584 -27.82 44.11 15.43
C ASP A 584 -28.45 42.72 15.17
N HIS A 585 -27.85 41.93 14.27
CA HIS A 585 -28.28 40.55 14.01
C HIS A 585 -28.06 39.64 15.24
N ILE A 586 -26.92 39.77 15.93
CA ILE A 586 -26.64 39.04 17.18
C ILE A 586 -27.72 39.32 18.22
N ILE A 587 -28.13 40.58 18.39
CA ILE A 587 -29.19 40.93 19.33
C ILE A 587 -30.55 40.38 18.90
N ASP A 588 -30.88 40.40 17.61
CA ASP A 588 -32.12 39.78 17.10
C ASP A 588 -32.17 38.27 17.45
N CYS A 589 -31.05 37.55 17.32
CA CYS A 589 -30.94 36.15 17.73
C CYS A 589 -31.12 35.96 19.24
N ILE A 590 -30.54 36.84 20.07
CA ILE A 590 -30.69 36.78 21.54
C ILE A 590 -32.15 36.99 21.94
N ILE A 591 -32.83 37.97 21.34
CA ILE A 591 -34.26 38.25 21.59
C ILE A 591 -35.10 37.04 21.23
N ASP A 592 -34.90 36.47 20.04
CA ASP A 592 -35.63 35.29 19.58
C ASP A 592 -35.46 34.10 20.54
N PHE A 593 -34.21 33.81 20.94
CA PHE A 593 -33.91 32.75 21.90
C PHE A 593 -34.60 32.99 23.25
N GLN A 594 -34.50 34.20 23.81
CA GLN A 594 -35.10 34.52 25.09
C GLN A 594 -36.64 34.47 25.06
N ILE A 595 -37.28 34.81 23.93
CA ILE A 595 -38.73 34.61 23.75
C ILE A 595 -39.07 33.12 23.84
N LYS A 596 -38.37 32.28 23.08
CA LYS A 596 -38.59 30.82 23.05
C LYS A 596 -38.37 30.17 24.42
N GLN A 597 -37.38 30.64 25.17
CA GLN A 597 -37.04 30.12 26.49
C GLN A 597 -37.81 30.79 27.66
N ASN A 598 -38.72 31.73 27.38
CA ASN A 598 -39.47 32.52 28.38
C ASN A 598 -38.57 33.31 29.35
N LEU A 599 -37.52 33.95 28.85
CA LEU A 599 -36.50 34.67 29.62
C LEU A 599 -36.54 36.20 29.45
N MET A 600 -37.43 36.74 28.60
CA MET A 600 -37.47 38.18 28.29
C MET A 600 -37.65 39.11 29.50
N ALA A 601 -38.27 38.62 30.59
CA ALA A 601 -38.49 39.39 31.82
C ALA A 601 -37.32 39.32 32.82
N GLN A 602 -36.27 38.53 32.54
CA GLN A 602 -35.15 38.31 33.44
C GLN A 602 -33.92 39.06 32.96
N ALA A 603 -33.28 39.82 33.86
CA ALA A 603 -31.93 40.34 33.62
C ALA A 603 -30.92 39.26 33.98
N LEU A 604 -30.25 38.69 32.98
CA LEU A 604 -29.29 37.59 33.17
C LEU A 604 -27.86 38.08 32.91
N PRO A 605 -26.88 37.72 33.77
CA PRO A 605 -25.48 37.94 33.48
C PRO A 605 -25.07 37.12 32.25
N LEU A 606 -24.27 37.74 31.38
CA LEU A 606 -23.90 37.21 30.08
C LEU A 606 -22.38 37.05 29.95
N GLY A 607 -21.95 35.84 29.61
CA GLY A 607 -20.62 35.55 29.09
C GLY A 607 -20.63 35.55 27.57
N PHE A 608 -19.70 36.25 26.94
CA PHE A 608 -19.61 36.35 25.49
C PHE A 608 -18.33 35.67 24.99
N THR A 609 -18.44 34.45 24.47
CA THR A 609 -17.35 33.86 23.69
C THR A 609 -17.25 34.53 22.34
N PHE A 610 -16.11 35.17 22.11
CA PHE A 610 -15.77 35.87 20.89
C PHE A 610 -14.41 35.36 20.41
N SER A 611 -14.42 34.41 19.49
CA SER A 611 -13.25 33.62 19.08
C SER A 611 -12.37 34.34 18.05
N PHE A 612 -12.00 35.58 18.33
CA PHE A 612 -11.12 36.40 17.50
C PHE A 612 -10.02 37.05 18.36
N PRO A 613 -8.88 37.42 17.77
CA PRO A 613 -7.80 38.08 18.50
C PRO A 613 -8.27 39.41 19.09
N CYS A 614 -8.31 39.50 20.42
CA CYS A 614 -8.77 40.66 21.15
C CYS A 614 -7.74 41.08 22.19
N GLN A 615 -7.40 42.37 22.22
CA GLN A 615 -6.67 42.95 23.34
C GLN A 615 -7.66 43.27 24.46
N GLN A 616 -7.69 42.43 25.49
CA GLN A 616 -8.50 42.70 26.67
C GLN A 616 -7.80 43.73 27.56
N VAL A 617 -8.58 44.66 28.09
CA VAL A 617 -8.16 45.63 29.12
C VAL A 617 -8.95 45.45 30.41
N GLY A 618 -9.81 44.44 30.45
CA GLY A 618 -10.64 44.01 31.55
C GLY A 618 -11.48 42.81 31.10
N LEU A 619 -12.20 42.19 32.05
CA LEU A 619 -13.01 41.03 31.76
C LEU A 619 -14.18 41.34 30.81
N ASP A 620 -14.76 42.55 30.90
CA ASP A 620 -15.90 43.00 30.10
C ASP A 620 -15.52 44.07 29.05
N LYS A 621 -14.24 44.18 28.68
CA LYS A 621 -13.74 45.19 27.75
C LYS A 621 -12.61 44.68 26.88
N ALA A 622 -12.83 44.64 25.57
CA ALA A 622 -11.89 44.02 24.64
C ALA A 622 -11.88 44.69 23.27
N LEU A 623 -10.70 45.13 22.83
CA LEU A 623 -10.49 45.73 21.51
C LEU A 623 -10.22 44.63 20.48
N LEU A 624 -11.02 44.55 19.42
CA LEU A 624 -10.76 43.63 18.31
C LEU A 624 -9.47 44.04 17.57
N LEU A 625 -8.48 43.15 17.50
CA LEU A 625 -7.21 43.43 16.84
C LEU A 625 -7.29 43.20 15.33
N THR A 626 -7.87 42.08 14.93
CA THR A 626 -8.07 41.73 13.51
C THR A 626 -9.18 40.71 13.38
N TRP A 627 -9.86 40.72 12.24
CA TRP A 627 -10.73 39.61 11.88
C TRP A 627 -9.93 38.40 11.37
N THR A 628 -10.50 37.23 11.56
CA THR A 628 -10.01 35.93 11.08
C THR A 628 -11.20 35.10 10.59
N LYS A 629 -10.97 33.85 10.12
CA LYS A 629 -12.03 32.85 9.88
C LYS A 629 -13.17 33.30 8.94
N GLY A 630 -12.86 34.20 7.98
CA GLY A 630 -13.80 34.67 6.96
C GLY A 630 -14.71 35.84 7.35
N PHE A 631 -14.58 36.39 8.56
CA PHE A 631 -15.24 37.64 8.96
C PHE A 631 -14.48 38.86 8.41
N SER A 632 -15.22 39.91 8.07
CA SER A 632 -14.62 41.19 7.62
C SER A 632 -15.53 42.40 7.89
N ALA A 633 -16.47 42.29 8.83
CA ALA A 633 -17.40 43.35 9.18
C ALA A 633 -16.67 44.68 9.48
N SER A 634 -17.00 45.71 8.70
CA SER A 634 -16.35 47.01 8.76
C SER A 634 -16.71 47.78 10.04
N GLY A 635 -15.77 48.56 10.58
CA GLY A 635 -15.98 49.37 11.77
C GLY A 635 -15.90 48.61 13.10
N CYS A 636 -15.45 47.34 13.11
CA CYS A 636 -15.23 46.58 14.35
C CYS A 636 -13.77 46.58 14.82
N VAL A 637 -12.81 46.56 13.90
CA VAL A 637 -11.37 46.51 14.24
C VAL A 637 -10.96 47.78 15.00
N GLY A 638 -10.26 47.60 16.11
CA GLY A 638 -9.87 48.65 17.05
C GLY A 638 -11.00 49.14 17.96
N GLN A 639 -12.22 48.63 17.82
CA GLN A 639 -13.36 48.98 18.68
C GLN A 639 -13.54 47.96 19.80
N ASP A 640 -14.17 48.41 20.89
CA ASP A 640 -14.57 47.56 22.00
C ASP A 640 -15.80 46.70 21.63
N VAL A 641 -15.59 45.39 21.51
CA VAL A 641 -16.62 44.42 21.09
C VAL A 641 -17.80 44.40 22.05
N VAL A 642 -17.54 44.54 23.35
CA VAL A 642 -18.60 44.55 24.37
C VAL A 642 -19.42 45.84 24.24
N GLN A 643 -18.77 46.97 23.97
CA GLN A 643 -19.45 48.23 23.71
C GLN A 643 -20.31 48.17 22.44
N LEU A 644 -19.81 47.57 21.34
CA LEU A 644 -20.59 47.39 20.12
C LEU A 644 -21.85 46.55 20.36
N LEU A 645 -21.75 45.49 21.17
CA LEU A 645 -22.89 44.66 21.56
C LEU A 645 -23.88 45.44 22.45
N ARG A 646 -23.38 46.23 23.41
CA ARG A 646 -24.22 47.10 24.28
C ARG A 646 -24.97 48.15 23.46
N GLU A 647 -24.33 48.77 22.47
CA GLU A 647 -24.96 49.75 21.58
C GLU A 647 -26.02 49.11 20.68
N ALA A 648 -25.77 47.89 20.19
CA ALA A 648 -26.78 47.13 19.44
C ALA A 648 -28.00 46.80 20.31
N ALA A 649 -27.78 46.40 21.55
CA ALA A 649 -28.85 46.14 22.51
C ALA A 649 -29.71 47.39 22.75
N GLN A 650 -29.08 48.56 22.90
CA GLN A 650 -29.77 49.85 23.02
C GLN A 650 -30.60 50.18 21.77
N ARG A 651 -30.03 50.03 20.56
CA ARG A 651 -30.74 50.27 19.30
C ARG A 651 -31.96 49.37 19.14
N LYS A 652 -31.86 48.12 19.57
CA LYS A 652 -32.91 47.10 19.51
C LYS A 652 -33.85 47.11 20.72
N GLN A 653 -33.70 48.09 21.63
CA GLN A 653 -34.52 48.23 22.86
C GLN A 653 -34.45 47.00 23.80
N HIS A 654 -33.33 46.28 23.80
CA HIS A 654 -33.05 45.20 24.74
C HIS A 654 -32.29 45.74 25.96
N LEU A 655 -32.99 45.87 27.09
CA LEU A 655 -32.45 46.50 28.30
C LEU A 655 -32.06 45.49 29.40
N GLY A 656 -32.27 44.19 29.17
CA GLY A 656 -32.09 43.13 30.17
C GLY A 656 -30.73 42.41 30.12
N MET A 657 -29.80 42.84 29.28
CA MET A 657 -28.51 42.16 29.08
C MET A 657 -27.39 42.79 29.91
N GLN A 658 -26.71 41.97 30.73
CA GLN A 658 -25.53 42.39 31.50
C GLN A 658 -24.31 41.60 31.04
N VAL A 659 -23.51 42.18 30.13
CA VAL A 659 -22.26 41.54 29.69
C VAL A 659 -21.23 41.64 30.82
N ILE A 660 -20.90 40.50 31.42
CA ILE A 660 -19.96 40.36 32.55
C ILE A 660 -18.56 40.01 32.06
N ALA A 661 -18.47 39.19 31.02
CA ALA A 661 -17.21 38.69 30.53
C ALA A 661 -17.21 38.52 29.01
N LEU A 662 -16.11 38.87 28.37
CA LEU A 662 -15.74 38.44 27.03
C LEU A 662 -14.63 37.40 27.14
N VAL A 663 -14.80 36.27 26.46
CA VAL A 663 -13.88 35.12 26.55
C VAL A 663 -13.48 34.63 25.16
N ASN A 664 -12.27 34.10 25.05
CA ASN A 664 -11.87 33.35 23.85
C ASN A 664 -12.39 31.90 23.94
N ASP A 665 -12.56 31.21 22.81
CA ASP A 665 -13.04 29.82 22.77
C ASP A 665 -12.10 28.87 23.52
N THR A 666 -10.78 29.06 23.41
CA THR A 666 -9.80 28.28 24.19
C THR A 666 -10.05 28.39 25.69
N VAL A 667 -10.29 29.60 26.19
CA VAL A 667 -10.55 29.90 27.61
C VAL A 667 -11.88 29.29 28.03
N GLY A 668 -12.93 29.44 27.20
CA GLY A 668 -14.22 28.79 27.44
C GLY A 668 -14.06 27.27 27.56
N THR A 669 -13.38 26.63 26.62
CA THR A 669 -13.12 25.19 26.65
C THR A 669 -12.34 24.76 27.90
N MET A 670 -11.30 25.50 28.29
CA MET A 670 -10.57 25.25 29.53
C MET A 670 -11.49 25.32 30.76
N MET A 671 -12.34 26.35 30.84
CA MET A 671 -13.22 26.57 31.99
C MET A 671 -14.36 25.55 32.04
N ALA A 672 -14.91 25.14 30.90
CA ALA A 672 -15.91 24.09 30.81
C ALA A 672 -15.38 22.74 31.29
N CYS A 673 -14.16 22.38 30.88
CA CYS A 673 -13.49 21.16 31.32
C CYS A 673 -12.99 21.29 32.77
N GLY A 674 -12.58 22.48 33.21
CA GLY A 674 -12.18 22.80 34.58
C GLY A 674 -13.29 22.60 35.62
N TYR A 675 -14.54 22.73 35.20
CA TYR A 675 -15.68 22.38 36.05
C TYR A 675 -15.77 20.87 36.32
N ASP A 676 -15.43 20.04 35.33
CA ASP A 676 -15.52 18.58 35.45
C ASP A 676 -14.22 17.97 36.03
N ASP A 677 -13.06 18.57 35.73
CA ASP A 677 -11.75 18.19 36.24
C ASP A 677 -10.97 19.41 36.76
N PRO A 678 -10.78 19.55 38.09
CA PRO A 678 -10.03 20.65 38.70
C PRO A 678 -8.56 20.76 38.26
N LYS A 679 -7.99 19.71 37.65
CA LYS A 679 -6.64 19.76 37.07
C LYS A 679 -6.58 20.42 35.70
N CYS A 680 -7.73 20.77 35.11
CA CYS A 680 -7.78 21.36 33.79
C CYS A 680 -7.36 22.84 33.82
N GLU A 681 -6.14 23.10 33.37
CA GLU A 681 -5.51 24.42 33.37
C GLU A 681 -5.00 24.82 31.98
N ILE A 682 -5.38 24.06 30.95
CA ILE A 682 -5.05 24.32 29.56
C ILE A 682 -6.30 24.11 28.72
N GLY A 683 -6.59 25.06 27.82
CA GLY A 683 -7.62 24.93 26.79
C GLY A 683 -6.97 24.85 25.41
N LEU A 684 -7.38 23.88 24.60
CA LEU A 684 -6.86 23.63 23.27
C LEU A 684 -8.00 23.58 22.25
N ILE A 685 -7.86 24.31 21.15
CA ILE A 685 -8.76 24.24 20.00
C ILE A 685 -7.99 23.69 18.81
N VAL A 686 -8.50 22.62 18.19
CA VAL A 686 -7.98 22.08 16.92
C VAL A 686 -9.14 21.72 15.99
N GLY A 687 -9.60 22.71 15.22
CA GLY A 687 -10.75 22.63 14.33
C GLY A 687 -10.49 23.37 13.02
N THR A 688 -11.35 24.33 12.66
CA THR A 688 -11.10 25.23 11.51
C THR A 688 -9.81 26.03 11.70
N GLY A 689 -9.55 26.51 12.92
CA GLY A 689 -8.28 27.10 13.35
C GLY A 689 -7.60 26.26 14.43
N THR A 690 -6.48 26.72 14.93
CA THR A 690 -5.85 26.17 16.13
C THR A 690 -5.38 27.26 17.08
N ASN A 691 -5.70 27.11 18.36
CA ASN A 691 -5.25 28.02 19.42
C ASN A 691 -5.13 27.29 20.76
N ALA A 692 -4.38 27.87 21.70
CA ALA A 692 -4.31 27.39 23.07
C ALA A 692 -4.33 28.53 24.10
N CYS A 693 -4.79 28.19 25.30
CA CYS A 693 -4.66 29.02 26.48
C CYS A 693 -4.20 28.18 27.68
N TYR A 694 -3.63 28.81 28.70
CA TYR A 694 -3.27 28.14 29.94
C TYR A 694 -3.22 29.09 31.13
N MET A 695 -3.25 28.55 32.36
CA MET A 695 -3.06 29.33 33.59
C MET A 695 -1.58 29.65 33.84
N GLU A 696 -1.19 30.91 33.70
CA GLU A 696 0.16 31.43 33.96
C GLU A 696 0.26 32.08 35.34
N GLU A 697 1.46 32.07 35.93
CA GLU A 697 1.77 32.75 37.17
C GLU A 697 1.85 34.28 36.94
N MET A 698 1.15 35.09 37.73
CA MET A 698 1.08 36.54 37.53
C MET A 698 2.45 37.21 37.50
N ARG A 699 3.42 36.73 38.29
CA ARG A 699 4.82 37.18 38.27
C ARG A 699 5.50 37.10 36.89
N ASN A 700 5.00 36.27 35.98
CA ASN A 700 5.53 36.13 34.63
C ASN A 700 4.80 37.04 33.62
N VAL A 701 3.64 37.59 33.97
CA VAL A 701 2.78 38.39 33.06
C VAL A 701 3.18 39.87 33.11
N GLY A 702 4.30 40.21 32.48
CA GLY A 702 4.83 41.58 32.49
C GLY A 702 3.95 42.64 31.81
N THR A 703 2.92 42.22 31.08
CA THR A 703 1.97 43.09 30.38
C THR A 703 0.81 43.59 31.24
N VAL A 704 0.64 43.06 32.46
CA VAL A 704 -0.39 43.46 33.44
C VAL A 704 0.29 43.84 34.75
N GLU A 705 -0.27 44.80 35.50
CA GLU A 705 0.23 45.15 36.83
C GLU A 705 -0.19 44.11 37.88
N GLY A 706 0.74 43.71 38.75
CA GLY A 706 0.54 42.74 39.83
C GLY A 706 1.36 41.45 39.64
N ASP A 707 1.77 40.83 40.75
CA ASP A 707 2.61 39.64 40.79
C ASP A 707 1.97 38.46 41.56
N GLU A 708 0.87 38.72 42.28
CA GLU A 708 0.16 37.71 43.07
C GLU A 708 -0.89 36.94 42.26
N GLY A 709 -0.95 35.63 42.47
CA GLY A 709 -1.95 34.74 41.87
C GLY A 709 -1.60 34.31 40.45
N ARG A 710 -2.65 33.99 39.68
CA ARG A 710 -2.53 33.43 38.32
C ARG A 710 -3.51 34.11 37.38
N MET A 711 -3.23 34.04 36.08
CA MET A 711 -4.12 34.52 35.04
C MET A 711 -4.10 33.58 33.85
N CYS A 712 -5.27 33.29 33.28
CA CYS A 712 -5.35 32.57 32.02
C CYS A 712 -4.80 33.46 30.89
N ILE A 713 -3.89 32.93 30.10
CA ILE A 713 -3.29 33.58 28.95
C ILE A 713 -3.82 32.94 27.68
N ASN A 714 -4.42 33.75 26.81
CA ASN A 714 -4.72 33.35 25.43
C ASN A 714 -3.46 33.52 24.58
N MET A 715 -2.86 32.43 24.12
CA MET A 715 -1.57 32.48 23.44
C MET A 715 -1.65 33.17 22.08
N GLU A 716 -2.78 33.02 21.37
CA GLU A 716 -2.89 33.29 19.92
C GLU A 716 -1.73 32.62 19.16
N TRP A 717 -1.46 31.34 19.48
CA TRP A 717 -0.27 30.63 19.01
C TRP A 717 -0.26 30.38 17.50
N GLY A 718 -1.37 30.64 16.81
CA GLY A 718 -1.50 30.41 15.38
C GLY A 718 -0.54 31.28 14.57
N ALA A 719 -0.18 32.44 15.11
CA ALA A 719 0.79 33.38 14.55
C ALA A 719 2.27 32.98 14.81
N PHE A 720 2.54 31.90 15.54
CA PHE A 720 3.90 31.39 15.70
C PHE A 720 4.57 31.17 14.33
N GLY A 721 5.80 31.64 14.17
CA GLY A 721 6.52 31.61 12.89
C GLY A 721 6.22 32.77 11.93
N ASP A 722 5.28 33.67 12.22
CA ASP A 722 5.03 34.88 11.41
C ASP A 722 6.27 35.79 11.31
N ASN A 723 7.20 35.69 12.26
CA ASN A 723 8.49 36.40 12.27
C ASN A 723 9.63 35.65 11.54
N GLY A 724 9.35 34.48 10.95
CA GLY A 724 10.33 33.68 10.22
C GLY A 724 11.06 32.63 11.04
N CYS A 725 10.85 32.52 12.36
CA CYS A 725 11.57 31.53 13.18
C CYS A 725 11.33 30.07 12.77
N LEU A 726 10.21 29.79 12.07
CA LEU A 726 9.86 28.48 11.54
C LEU A 726 10.20 28.27 10.06
N ASP A 727 10.89 29.20 9.38
CA ASP A 727 11.09 29.14 7.92
C ASP A 727 11.74 27.84 7.41
N HIS A 728 12.56 27.21 8.24
CA HIS A 728 13.23 25.94 7.95
C HIS A 728 12.27 24.74 7.90
N LEU A 729 11.08 24.83 8.48
CA LEU A 729 10.04 23.78 8.46
C LEU A 729 9.01 23.99 7.35
N PHE A 730 8.93 25.19 6.78
CA PHE A 730 7.96 25.50 5.72
C PHE A 730 8.40 24.86 4.41
N THR A 731 7.63 23.87 3.97
CA THR A 731 7.83 23.21 2.69
C THR A 731 7.37 24.10 1.53
N TYR A 732 7.65 23.68 0.31
CA TYR A 732 7.09 24.31 -0.89
C TYR A 732 5.56 24.37 -0.84
N PHE A 733 4.90 23.28 -0.43
CA PHE A 733 3.44 23.20 -0.35
C PHE A 733 2.86 24.23 0.62
N ASP A 734 3.47 24.36 1.79
CA ASP A 734 3.02 25.29 2.83
C ASP A 734 3.09 26.75 2.37
N LYS A 735 4.15 27.11 1.63
CA LYS A 735 4.34 28.46 1.08
C LYS A 735 3.28 28.78 0.02
N VAL A 736 3.00 27.85 -0.90
CA VAL A 736 1.95 28.03 -1.91
C VAL A 736 0.58 28.19 -1.26
N VAL A 737 0.28 27.39 -0.23
CA VAL A 737 -0.98 27.54 0.52
C VAL A 737 -1.02 28.91 1.19
N ASP A 738 0.03 29.32 1.90
CA ASP A 738 0.13 30.61 2.59
C ASP A 738 -0.12 31.80 1.65
N GLU A 739 0.57 31.84 0.51
CA GLU A 739 0.48 32.89 -0.52
C GLU A 739 -0.93 33.04 -1.12
N THR A 740 -1.72 31.96 -1.14
CA THR A 740 -3.07 31.93 -1.73
C THR A 740 -4.19 32.11 -0.69
N THR A 741 -3.84 32.29 0.59
CA THR A 741 -4.79 32.63 1.66
C THR A 741 -5.18 34.11 1.65
N ILE A 742 -6.23 34.47 2.39
CA ILE A 742 -6.63 35.86 2.59
C ILE A 742 -5.64 36.66 3.45
N ASN A 743 -4.74 35.97 4.15
CA ASN A 743 -3.79 36.53 5.10
C ASN A 743 -2.37 35.95 4.88
N PRO A 744 -1.72 36.23 3.73
CA PRO A 744 -0.37 35.74 3.46
C PRO A 744 0.65 36.20 4.50
N GLY A 745 1.59 35.33 4.86
CA GLY A 745 2.61 35.60 5.88
C GLY A 745 2.08 35.72 7.31
N LYS A 746 0.81 35.37 7.55
CA LYS A 746 0.14 35.41 8.86
C LYS A 746 -0.46 34.08 9.23
N GLN A 747 -0.62 33.84 10.53
CA GLN A 747 -1.18 32.58 11.06
C GLN A 747 -0.40 31.36 10.56
N ARG A 748 0.92 31.50 10.44
CA ARG A 748 1.78 30.52 9.78
C ARG A 748 1.73 29.15 10.46
N PHE A 749 1.83 29.09 11.79
CA PHE A 749 1.72 27.83 12.53
C PHE A 749 0.32 27.21 12.44
N GLU A 750 -0.73 28.03 12.47
CA GLU A 750 -2.10 27.55 12.31
C GLU A 750 -2.32 26.85 10.96
N LYS A 751 -1.72 27.38 9.89
CA LYS A 751 -1.78 26.80 8.54
C LYS A 751 -1.16 25.42 8.41
N LEU A 752 -0.23 25.06 9.30
CA LEU A 752 0.38 23.74 9.32
C LEU A 752 -0.45 22.68 10.07
N ILE A 753 -1.48 23.10 10.81
CA ILE A 753 -2.17 22.24 11.78
C ILE A 753 -3.68 22.16 11.51
N SER A 754 -4.35 23.28 11.22
CA SER A 754 -5.81 23.33 11.32
C SER A 754 -6.52 22.76 10.09
N GLY A 755 -7.75 22.28 10.32
CA GLY A 755 -8.56 21.61 9.31
C GLY A 755 -8.92 22.48 8.10
N MET A 756 -8.83 23.82 8.21
CA MET A 756 -9.03 24.73 7.08
C MET A 756 -7.92 24.62 6.03
N TYR A 757 -6.71 24.23 6.42
CA TYR A 757 -5.53 24.30 5.55
C TYR A 757 -4.96 22.93 5.17
N LEU A 758 -5.13 21.89 6.01
CA LEU A 758 -4.58 20.56 5.72
C LEU A 758 -5.05 20.00 4.37
N GLY A 759 -6.31 20.22 4.01
CA GLY A 759 -6.84 19.78 2.73
C GLY A 759 -6.21 20.47 1.52
N GLU A 760 -5.85 21.75 1.64
CA GLU A 760 -5.12 22.47 0.60
C GLU A 760 -3.67 22.02 0.50
N ILE A 761 -3.00 21.70 1.62
CA ILE A 761 -1.66 21.11 1.59
C ILE A 761 -1.70 19.76 0.86
N VAL A 762 -2.66 18.89 1.19
CA VAL A 762 -2.89 17.63 0.47
C VAL A 762 -3.11 17.90 -1.02
N ARG A 763 -3.98 18.85 -1.39
CA ARG A 763 -4.24 19.19 -2.80
C ARG A 763 -2.97 19.58 -3.55
N GLN A 764 -2.11 20.41 -2.95
CA GLN A 764 -0.86 20.85 -3.57
C GLN A 764 0.12 19.68 -3.77
N ILE A 765 0.20 18.76 -2.81
CA ILE A 765 1.02 17.55 -2.94
C ILE A 765 0.51 16.69 -4.11
N LEU A 766 -0.81 16.46 -4.18
CA LEU A 766 -1.42 15.67 -5.25
C LEU A 766 -1.20 16.31 -6.63
N MET A 767 -1.24 17.64 -6.73
CA MET A 767 -0.94 18.35 -7.98
C MET A 767 0.50 18.06 -8.44
N VAL A 768 1.49 18.21 -7.55
CA VAL A 768 2.89 17.91 -7.87
C VAL A 768 3.09 16.43 -8.22
N MET A 769 2.45 15.52 -7.50
CA MET A 769 2.51 14.08 -7.80
C MET A 769 1.87 13.76 -9.16
N THR A 770 0.79 14.45 -9.55
CA THR A 770 0.15 14.31 -10.87
C THR A 770 1.07 14.83 -11.97
N GLU A 771 1.70 15.98 -11.77
CA GLU A 771 2.68 16.57 -12.71
C GLU A 771 3.90 15.65 -12.91
N ARG A 772 4.33 14.95 -11.86
CA ARG A 772 5.38 13.91 -11.90
C ARG A 772 4.90 12.55 -12.40
N GLN A 773 3.64 12.43 -12.84
CA GLN A 773 3.03 11.19 -13.33
C GLN A 773 2.98 10.06 -12.28
N LEU A 774 3.06 10.40 -10.99
CA LEU A 774 2.96 9.45 -9.88
C LEU A 774 1.51 9.09 -9.55
N LEU A 775 0.56 9.97 -9.89
CA LEU A 775 -0.88 9.80 -9.70
C LEU A 775 -1.66 9.98 -11.00
N PHE A 776 -2.83 9.36 -11.07
CA PHE A 776 -3.83 9.50 -12.15
C PHE A 776 -3.28 9.23 -13.54
N GLN A 777 -2.24 8.39 -13.64
CA GLN A 777 -1.51 8.11 -14.89
C GLN A 777 -0.97 9.39 -15.57
N GLY A 778 -0.70 10.45 -14.80
CA GLY A 778 -0.28 11.75 -15.30
C GLY A 778 -1.36 12.51 -16.08
N LYS A 779 -2.61 12.04 -16.07
CA LYS A 779 -3.71 12.72 -16.77
C LYS A 779 -4.02 14.05 -16.07
N PRO A 780 -4.25 15.14 -16.82
CA PRO A 780 -4.72 16.37 -16.23
C PRO A 780 -6.05 16.15 -15.50
N CYS A 781 -6.12 16.56 -14.23
CA CYS A 781 -7.34 16.52 -13.43
C CYS A 781 -7.83 17.95 -13.18
N PRO A 782 -8.73 18.52 -14.02
CA PRO A 782 -9.20 19.90 -13.84
C PRO A 782 -9.85 20.15 -12.48
N LYS A 783 -10.50 19.13 -11.91
CA LYS A 783 -11.13 19.22 -10.59
C LYS A 783 -10.12 19.40 -9.46
N LEU A 784 -8.92 18.84 -9.60
CA LEU A 784 -7.82 19.02 -8.64
C LEU A 784 -7.32 20.47 -8.56
N GLN A 785 -7.59 21.29 -9.59
CA GLN A 785 -7.31 22.73 -9.61
C GLN A 785 -8.35 23.53 -8.80
N THR A 786 -9.45 22.90 -8.37
CA THR A 786 -10.49 23.55 -7.58
C THR A 786 -10.00 23.72 -6.15
N LYS A 787 -9.78 24.98 -5.74
CA LYS A 787 -9.46 25.34 -4.37
C LYS A 787 -10.52 24.80 -3.40
N ASP A 788 -10.09 24.32 -2.24
CA ASP A 788 -10.91 23.81 -1.13
C ASP A 788 -11.74 22.55 -1.47
N ILE A 789 -11.38 21.80 -2.53
CA ILE A 789 -12.05 20.55 -2.90
C ILE A 789 -11.94 19.48 -1.80
N PHE A 790 -10.83 19.47 -1.04
CA PHE A 790 -10.62 18.56 0.09
C PHE A 790 -10.97 19.26 1.42
N GLN A 791 -12.22 19.17 1.83
CA GLN A 791 -12.64 19.55 3.19
C GLN A 791 -12.07 18.60 4.26
N THR A 792 -11.95 19.07 5.50
CA THR A 792 -11.44 18.30 6.66
C THR A 792 -12.13 16.94 6.86
N LYS A 793 -13.43 16.86 6.55
CA LYS A 793 -14.20 15.60 6.62
C LYS A 793 -13.61 14.53 5.70
N PHE A 794 -13.08 14.90 4.53
CA PHE A 794 -12.52 13.94 3.59
C PHE A 794 -11.24 13.31 4.11
N LEU A 795 -10.35 14.11 4.71
CA LEU A 795 -9.13 13.60 5.33
C LEU A 795 -9.48 12.60 6.43
N SER A 796 -10.44 12.98 7.29
CA SER A 796 -10.92 12.12 8.38
C SER A 796 -11.51 10.81 7.86
N THR A 797 -12.29 10.85 6.77
CA THR A 797 -12.89 9.65 6.16
C THR A 797 -11.84 8.76 5.50
N ILE A 798 -10.91 9.30 4.71
CA ILE A 798 -9.89 8.54 3.97
C ILE A 798 -8.98 7.74 4.92
N GLU A 799 -8.72 8.28 6.11
CA GLU A 799 -7.87 7.68 7.13
C GLU A 799 -8.63 6.73 8.09
N LEU A 800 -9.93 6.48 7.90
CA LEU A 800 -10.67 5.55 8.76
C LEU A 800 -10.05 4.14 8.72
N ASN A 801 -9.76 3.61 9.90
CA ASN A 801 -9.23 2.26 10.06
C ASN A 801 -10.18 1.21 9.47
N GLY A 802 -9.65 0.31 8.65
CA GLY A 802 -10.43 -0.74 7.99
C GLY A 802 -11.30 -0.26 6.82
N LEU A 803 -11.23 1.01 6.44
CA LEU A 803 -11.93 1.50 5.23
C LEU A 803 -11.35 0.79 4.00
N ALA A 804 -12.22 0.12 3.24
CA ALA A 804 -11.80 -0.56 2.02
C ALA A 804 -11.35 0.48 0.98
N LEU A 805 -10.31 0.18 0.22
CA LEU A 805 -9.81 1.09 -0.83
C LEU A 805 -10.87 1.40 -1.90
N ARG A 806 -11.85 0.50 -2.08
CA ARG A 806 -13.04 0.74 -2.90
C ARG A 806 -13.84 1.97 -2.44
N GLN A 807 -13.92 2.22 -1.14
CA GLN A 807 -14.62 3.37 -0.58
C GLN A 807 -13.81 4.66 -0.75
N ILE A 808 -12.48 4.61 -0.61
CA ILE A 808 -11.61 5.75 -0.95
C ILE A 808 -11.76 6.12 -2.41
N ARG A 809 -11.74 5.12 -3.30
CA ARG A 809 -11.96 5.33 -4.72
C ARG A 809 -13.35 5.91 -5.00
N ALA A 810 -14.39 5.46 -4.30
CA ALA A 810 -15.73 6.03 -4.43
C ALA A 810 -15.75 7.53 -4.04
N ILE A 811 -15.08 7.90 -2.94
CA ILE A 811 -14.93 9.30 -2.51
C ILE A 811 -14.18 10.12 -3.57
N LEU A 812 -13.08 9.60 -4.12
CA LEU A 812 -12.32 10.29 -5.16
C LEU A 812 -13.16 10.47 -6.44
N ASN A 813 -13.93 9.45 -6.82
CA ASN A 813 -14.86 9.52 -7.95
C ASN A 813 -15.99 10.54 -7.72
N GLU A 814 -16.51 10.66 -6.48
CA GLU A 814 -17.48 11.70 -6.11
C GLU A 814 -16.90 13.11 -6.25
N LEU A 815 -15.59 13.26 -6.05
CA LEU A 815 -14.83 14.48 -6.32
C LEU A 815 -14.45 14.65 -7.80
N GLU A 816 -14.95 13.76 -8.68
CA GLU A 816 -14.62 13.71 -10.12
C GLU A 816 -13.12 13.54 -10.39
N LEU A 817 -12.44 12.80 -9.50
CA LEU A 817 -11.05 12.35 -9.65
C LEU A 817 -11.06 10.86 -10.03
N ASP A 818 -10.76 10.56 -11.30
CA ASP A 818 -10.69 9.18 -11.81
C ASP A 818 -9.45 8.46 -11.26
N ALA A 819 -9.60 7.91 -10.05
CA ALA A 819 -8.52 7.29 -9.30
C ALA A 819 -8.49 5.77 -9.52
N SER A 820 -7.28 5.22 -9.68
CA SER A 820 -7.00 3.79 -9.57
C SER A 820 -6.94 3.32 -8.10
N PHE A 821 -6.75 2.03 -7.88
CA PHE A 821 -6.54 1.50 -6.53
C PHE A 821 -5.18 1.96 -5.98
N GLU A 822 -4.16 1.99 -6.83
CA GLU A 822 -2.82 2.49 -6.54
C GLU A 822 -2.87 3.98 -6.15
N ASP A 823 -3.64 4.80 -6.89
CA ASP A 823 -3.87 6.21 -6.53
C ASP A 823 -4.52 6.35 -5.16
N SER A 824 -5.43 5.44 -4.81
CA SER A 824 -6.14 5.46 -3.52
C SER A 824 -5.21 5.16 -2.34
N VAL A 825 -4.18 4.32 -2.55
CA VAL A 825 -3.14 4.05 -1.54
C VAL A 825 -2.26 5.27 -1.33
N LEU A 826 -1.75 5.84 -2.43
CA LEU A 826 -0.92 7.03 -2.37
C LEU A 826 -1.68 8.22 -1.76
N MET A 827 -2.96 8.38 -2.08
CA MET A 827 -3.83 9.39 -1.46
C MET A 827 -3.91 9.22 0.06
N ARG A 828 -4.09 7.98 0.55
CA ARG A 828 -4.10 7.70 1.98
C ARG A 828 -2.75 8.03 2.62
N GLU A 829 -1.64 7.63 2.00
CA GLU A 829 -0.28 7.92 2.50
C GLU A 829 0.00 9.43 2.60
N VAL A 830 -0.44 10.20 1.60
CA VAL A 830 -0.34 11.67 1.60
C VAL A 830 -1.14 12.27 2.76
N CYS A 831 -2.41 11.88 2.91
CA CYS A 831 -3.26 12.35 4.03
C CYS A 831 -2.62 12.06 5.38
N GLN A 832 -2.19 10.81 5.60
CA GLN A 832 -1.55 10.37 6.84
C GLN A 832 -0.27 11.16 7.14
N THR A 833 0.56 11.41 6.12
CA THR A 833 1.79 12.19 6.28
C THR A 833 1.48 13.62 6.73
N VAL A 834 0.48 14.27 6.12
CA VAL A 834 0.08 15.65 6.46
C VAL A 834 -0.57 15.72 7.84
N SER A 835 -1.51 14.82 8.15
CA SER A 835 -2.23 14.81 9.42
C SER A 835 -1.33 14.41 10.60
N GLN A 836 -0.38 13.50 10.40
CA GLN A 836 0.64 13.15 11.39
C GLN A 836 1.55 14.35 11.69
N ARG A 837 2.07 15.03 10.66
CA ARG A 837 2.87 16.25 10.83
C ARG A 837 2.12 17.31 11.65
N ALA A 838 0.84 17.53 11.32
CA ALA A 838 -0.02 18.49 12.02
C ALA A 838 -0.18 18.14 13.52
N ALA A 839 -0.43 16.86 13.84
CA ALA A 839 -0.55 16.38 15.21
C ALA A 839 0.77 16.53 15.99
N GLN A 840 1.90 16.23 15.35
CA GLN A 840 3.24 16.36 15.95
C GLN A 840 3.61 17.82 16.25
N LEU A 841 3.33 18.74 15.32
CA LEU A 841 3.55 20.17 15.53
C LEU A 841 2.67 20.71 16.66
N CYS A 842 1.40 20.31 16.71
CA CYS A 842 0.49 20.67 17.80
C CYS A 842 1.00 20.15 19.15
N ALA A 843 1.51 18.91 19.19
CA ALA A 843 2.12 18.32 20.37
C ALA A 843 3.38 19.07 20.81
N ALA A 844 4.26 19.47 19.90
CA ALA A 844 5.45 20.26 20.23
C ALA A 844 5.10 21.64 20.82
N GLY A 845 4.06 22.29 20.30
CA GLY A 845 3.52 23.52 20.88
C GLY A 845 3.00 23.31 22.30
N LEU A 846 2.21 22.25 22.51
CA LEU A 846 1.66 21.92 23.82
C LEU A 846 2.74 21.45 24.82
N ALA A 847 3.79 20.77 24.35
CA ALA A 847 4.94 20.37 25.14
C ALA A 847 5.66 21.58 25.75
N ALA A 848 5.78 22.68 24.98
CA ALA A 848 6.35 23.93 25.47
C ALA A 848 5.49 24.55 26.58
N VAL A 849 4.16 24.46 26.48
CA VAL A 849 3.22 24.95 27.50
C VAL A 849 3.33 24.17 28.80
N VAL A 850 3.23 22.84 28.76
CA VAL A 850 3.24 22.02 29.98
C VAL A 850 4.60 22.06 30.69
N GLU A 851 5.72 22.06 29.94
CA GLU A 851 7.05 22.21 30.53
C GLU A 851 7.24 23.60 31.13
N LYS A 852 6.73 24.67 30.49
CA LYS A 852 6.74 26.02 31.08
C LYS A 852 5.97 26.07 32.39
N MET A 853 4.77 25.48 32.45
CA MET A 853 3.98 25.42 33.68
C MET A 853 4.72 24.64 34.78
N ARG A 854 5.30 23.48 34.44
CA ARG A 854 6.06 22.64 35.37
C ARG A 854 7.24 23.41 35.97
N GLU A 855 8.05 24.03 35.11
CA GLU A 855 9.22 24.81 35.52
C GLU A 855 8.86 26.07 36.29
N SER A 856 7.85 26.81 35.84
CA SER A 856 7.39 28.04 36.50
C SER A 856 6.90 27.76 37.91
N ARG A 857 6.37 26.56 38.18
CA ARG A 857 5.92 26.11 39.49
C ARG A 857 7.02 25.41 40.31
N GLY A 858 8.21 25.24 39.75
CA GLY A 858 9.34 24.57 40.41
C GLY A 858 9.07 23.09 40.70
N LEU A 859 8.31 22.41 39.83
CA LEU A 859 7.91 21.02 40.02
C LEU A 859 8.84 20.06 39.27
N ASP A 860 9.18 18.93 39.90
CA ASP A 860 9.88 17.83 39.21
C ASP A 860 8.97 17.12 38.21
N GLN A 861 7.69 16.96 38.55
CA GLN A 861 6.64 16.39 37.70
C GLN A 861 5.37 17.22 37.76
N LEU A 862 4.66 17.35 36.62
CA LEU A 862 3.38 18.04 36.53
C LEU A 862 2.28 17.05 36.12
N SER A 863 1.15 17.04 36.82
CA SER A 863 -0.09 16.38 36.37
C SER A 863 -1.10 17.46 36.02
N VAL A 864 -1.55 17.50 34.77
CA VAL A 864 -2.41 18.57 34.25
C VAL A 864 -3.39 18.02 33.22
N THR A 865 -4.59 18.60 33.17
CA THR A 865 -5.59 18.26 32.15
C THR A 865 -5.67 19.37 31.09
N VAL A 866 -5.84 18.95 29.84
CA VAL A 866 -6.10 19.80 28.68
C VAL A 866 -7.55 19.61 28.26
N GLY A 867 -8.35 20.65 28.39
CA GLY A 867 -9.68 20.69 27.78
C GLY A 867 -9.55 20.91 26.28
N VAL A 868 -10.11 20.04 25.45
CA VAL A 868 -10.00 20.11 23.99
C VAL A 868 -11.35 20.24 23.31
N ASP A 869 -11.42 21.11 22.30
CA ASP A 869 -12.51 21.16 21.33
C ASP A 869 -11.95 21.33 19.90
N GLY A 870 -12.79 21.12 18.89
CA GLY A 870 -12.47 21.29 17.48
C GLY A 870 -12.77 20.05 16.65
N THR A 871 -13.29 20.28 15.44
CA THR A 871 -13.76 19.22 14.54
C THR A 871 -12.65 18.29 14.07
N LEU A 872 -11.44 18.80 13.84
CA LEU A 872 -10.30 17.97 13.42
C LEU A 872 -9.89 17.01 14.55
N TYR A 873 -9.77 17.51 15.79
CA TYR A 873 -9.46 16.63 16.93
C TYR A 873 -10.54 15.58 17.18
N LYS A 874 -11.82 15.97 17.06
CA LYS A 874 -12.98 15.10 17.33
C LYS A 874 -13.18 14.01 16.29
N LEU A 875 -13.04 14.35 15.00
CA LEU A 875 -13.46 13.47 13.90
C LEU A 875 -12.31 12.70 13.27
N HIS A 876 -11.07 13.17 13.40
CA HIS A 876 -9.94 12.53 12.74
C HIS A 876 -9.50 11.28 13.52
N PRO A 877 -9.38 10.11 12.86
CA PRO A 877 -9.19 8.83 13.54
C PRO A 877 -7.88 8.74 14.34
N CYS A 878 -6.80 9.33 13.82
CA CYS A 878 -5.45 9.17 14.37
C CYS A 878 -4.87 10.45 15.01
N PHE A 879 -5.54 11.61 14.89
CA PHE A 879 -4.92 12.90 15.24
C PHE A 879 -4.65 13.01 16.75
N SER A 880 -5.66 12.70 17.58
CA SER A 880 -5.56 12.75 19.03
C SER A 880 -4.50 11.78 19.57
N GLN A 881 -4.45 10.57 19.02
CA GLN A 881 -3.48 9.53 19.40
C GLN A 881 -2.04 9.96 19.06
N ASN A 882 -1.82 10.47 17.84
CA ASN A 882 -0.51 10.95 17.39
C ASN A 882 -0.03 12.15 18.23
N LEU A 883 -0.94 13.07 18.55
CA LEU A 883 -0.64 14.21 19.41
C LEU A 883 -0.23 13.74 20.81
N GLN A 884 -1.02 12.87 21.44
CA GLN A 884 -0.74 12.35 22.79
C GLN A 884 0.58 11.58 22.85
N LYS A 885 0.85 10.72 21.86
CA LYS A 885 2.11 9.97 21.76
C LYS A 885 3.30 10.92 21.67
N THR A 886 3.25 11.88 20.75
CA THR A 886 4.34 12.83 20.53
C THR A 886 4.56 13.74 21.74
N LEU A 887 3.48 14.19 22.39
CA LEU A 887 3.57 15.01 23.59
C LEU A 887 4.29 14.28 24.73
N LYS A 888 3.99 12.98 24.91
CA LYS A 888 4.64 12.15 25.93
C LYS A 888 6.15 11.99 25.67
N GLU A 889 6.56 11.95 24.41
CA GLU A 889 7.98 11.89 24.02
C GLU A 889 8.70 13.22 24.29
N LEU A 890 8.05 14.37 24.04
CA LEU A 890 8.64 15.71 24.18
C LEU A 890 8.56 16.31 25.59
N ALA A 891 7.61 15.86 26.42
CA ALA A 891 7.40 16.33 27.78
C ALA A 891 7.28 15.14 28.76
N PRO A 892 8.32 14.31 28.92
CA PRO A 892 8.24 13.06 29.68
C PRO A 892 8.01 13.27 31.19
N ASN A 893 8.23 14.48 31.71
CA ASN A 893 8.00 14.85 33.11
C ASN A 893 6.60 15.40 33.37
N CYS A 894 5.75 15.47 32.34
CA CYS A 894 4.38 15.96 32.43
C CYS A 894 3.40 14.82 32.14
N ASP A 895 2.58 14.46 33.13
CA ASP A 895 1.43 13.56 32.97
C ASP A 895 0.21 14.37 32.51
N VAL A 896 -0.07 14.31 31.21
CA VAL A 896 -1.08 15.16 30.55
C VAL A 896 -2.30 14.34 30.16
N SER A 897 -3.44 14.63 30.79
CA SER A 897 -4.76 14.09 30.41
C SER A 897 -5.48 15.01 29.44
N PHE A 898 -6.28 14.43 28.54
CA PHE A 898 -7.09 15.19 27.59
C PHE A 898 -8.57 14.94 27.86
N LEU A 899 -9.33 16.01 28.06
CA LEU A 899 -10.77 15.96 28.27
C LEU A 899 -11.48 16.64 27.10
N LEU A 900 -12.30 15.89 26.37
CA LEU A 900 -13.07 16.45 25.27
C LEU A 900 -14.24 17.27 25.80
N SER A 901 -14.39 18.48 25.29
CA SER A 901 -15.50 19.36 25.67
C SER A 901 -16.70 19.18 24.73
N GLU A 902 -17.83 18.75 25.29
CA GLU A 902 -19.15 18.81 24.65
C GLU A 902 -19.74 20.21 24.96
N ASP A 903 -19.79 21.09 23.94
CA ASP A 903 -20.22 22.49 24.05
C ASP A 903 -19.33 23.42 24.91
N GLY A 904 -18.01 23.20 24.83
CA GLY A 904 -17.01 23.82 25.70
C GLY A 904 -17.01 25.34 25.77
N SER A 905 -17.03 26.04 24.63
CA SER A 905 -16.99 27.50 24.64
C SER A 905 -18.22 28.14 25.28
N GLY A 906 -19.42 27.63 25.01
CA GLY A 906 -20.68 28.13 25.59
C GLY A 906 -20.82 27.85 27.09
N LYS A 907 -20.58 26.61 27.52
CA LYS A 907 -20.55 26.22 28.95
C LYS A 907 -19.50 27.05 29.70
N GLY A 908 -18.33 27.19 29.10
CA GLY A 908 -17.19 27.91 29.65
C GLY A 908 -17.45 29.40 29.87
N ALA A 909 -18.06 30.08 28.89
CA ALA A 909 -18.37 31.50 29.03
C ALA A 909 -19.33 31.79 30.18
N ALA A 910 -20.34 30.93 30.36
CA ALA A 910 -21.24 31.02 31.50
C ALA A 910 -20.50 30.79 32.83
N LEU A 911 -19.57 29.83 32.88
CA LEU A 911 -18.75 29.57 34.06
C LEU A 911 -17.79 30.72 34.38
N VAL A 912 -17.19 31.35 33.38
CA VAL A 912 -16.39 32.58 33.59
C VAL A 912 -17.25 33.70 34.15
N ALA A 913 -18.46 33.91 33.60
CA ALA A 913 -19.39 34.88 34.14
C ALA A 913 -19.81 34.55 35.58
N ALA A 914 -19.97 33.26 35.92
CA ALA A 914 -20.29 32.82 37.26
C ALA A 914 -19.15 33.06 38.26
N VAL A 915 -17.90 32.71 37.89
CA VAL A 915 -16.70 32.98 38.68
C VAL A 915 -16.51 34.47 38.92
N ALA A 916 -16.79 35.31 37.91
CA ALA A 916 -16.69 36.76 38.02
C ALA A 916 -17.82 37.40 38.84
N SER A 917 -18.95 36.70 39.01
CA SER A 917 -20.12 37.19 39.75
C SER A 917 -20.13 36.77 41.23
N ARG A 918 -19.09 36.05 41.68
CA ARG A 918 -18.84 35.71 43.08
C ARG A 918 -18.36 36.94 43.85
#